data_AF-A0A965CAJ8-F1
#
_entry.id   AF-A0A965CAJ8-F1
#
_cell.length_a   1.000
_cell.length_b   1.000
_cell.length_c   1.000
_cell.angle_alpha   90.00
_cell.angle_beta   90.00
_cell.angle_gamma   90.00
#
_symmetry.space_group_name_H-M   'P 1'
#
loop_
_entity.id
_entity.type
_entity.pdbx_description
1 polymer ?
#
loop_
_entity_poly.entity_id
_entity_poly.type
_entity_poly.pdbx_seq_one_letter_code
_entity_poly.pdbx_strand_id
1 'polypeptide(L)'
;LALGSGDFTLEFWVYSLNNTSGSDKVIFDQAASNTLLIYIESTDGSFVVRDYGVSNIFSIPSFPVNFWTHVALSRASNTLRLFINGAQVGSTSNSTNLTQNGTTIGRFNSGGEEFNGYISNLRLVKGTAVYTSAFNPPSGQLQAVTNTQLLTCAYSTFRDGSSNSFAITVNGNTVVSTQNPFPLTTLPNPALGNQGNGIYTMSQYQSLLSQNLWPSIDPYFKNVTLLLHGNGTNGAQNNSFVDSSTNNFSITRNGDTTQGTFSPFSQTGWSNYFDGSSQYLSVADSADFDFGGGDFTVEYWEYRTAAKNDVTPINRRINISGSNNSIWMFGYEVSGNLSGYFNNGAGTIYLNISMGAALYNSWNHYAIVRSGNTVTIYRNGTNIQTGSLTQTLPAAGQPISIGRMQSGYDFNGYISNVRLVKGVAVYTGNFTLPTSPLTATQSAGTNIAAITGTQTSLLTCQSNRFIDNSASPKTITVNGNVSVQAFSPFQPTAAYSASTNGGSGYFDGSGDYLSFSAVSVGTSAFTFECWVYTSAANTLQLTFGAPSINPTGGLSIQLLSNGTTVQLDSYTVSNQQFTIPTRTAQSWNHLAVCRDGSNNCTVFWNGTRSSTGSVTNTTNYSGGFGNIGANGGFEAFTGYISGARAVIGSSVYDPTQSSITVPTSPPTAVSNTKLLLNFTNAGIIDNTAKNDLVTVGNAQISTAQSKFGGASMYFDGSGDFVQTFASNQDLAFRTGNFTVECWVYFNTSGQHGILQLSTNPGGFNTSNTNSIAMQRSGTGQWEIYAKSTNPSASATINQSQWYHLAIVRNGTTTTFYVDGVSTITVTSDSTDYTGTYIGLGAIYSTGVPLNGYIDDLRITKGIARYTTNFTPQRSQWQDQ
;
A
#
# COMPACT_ATOMS: atom_id res chain seq x y z
N LEU A 1 36.86 -12.62 -28.40
CA LEU A 1 37.80 -12.53 -27.27
C LEU A 1 38.21 -13.94 -26.84
N ALA A 2 39.47 -14.33 -27.00
CA ALA A 2 39.96 -15.60 -26.44
C ALA A 2 40.02 -15.54 -24.91
N LEU A 3 39.41 -16.49 -24.21
CA LEU A 3 39.44 -16.57 -22.74
C LEU A 3 40.77 -17.16 -22.22
N GLY A 4 41.43 -17.98 -23.03
CA GLY A 4 42.70 -18.63 -22.70
C GLY A 4 42.55 -19.75 -21.67
N SER A 5 43.65 -20.12 -21.01
CA SER A 5 43.68 -21.11 -19.90
C SER A 5 43.55 -20.49 -18.51
N GLY A 6 43.59 -19.15 -18.40
CA GLY A 6 43.55 -18.43 -17.12
C GLY A 6 42.16 -18.27 -16.51
N ASP A 7 42.09 -17.57 -15.39
CA ASP A 7 40.84 -17.30 -14.67
C ASP A 7 39.88 -16.42 -15.48
N PHE A 8 38.57 -16.64 -15.33
CA PHE A 8 37.55 -15.80 -15.97
C PHE A 8 36.21 -15.90 -15.24
N THR A 9 35.31 -14.96 -15.53
CA THR A 9 33.88 -15.08 -15.23
C THR A 9 33.05 -14.63 -16.42
N LEU A 10 32.08 -15.46 -16.81
CA LEU A 10 30.96 -15.09 -17.69
C LEU A 10 29.68 -15.11 -16.87
N GLU A 11 28.93 -14.02 -16.83
CA GLU A 11 27.65 -13.95 -16.14
C GLU A 11 26.59 -13.21 -16.95
N PHE A 12 25.33 -13.56 -16.73
CA PHE A 12 24.18 -12.93 -17.36
C PHE A 12 22.87 -13.34 -16.67
N TRP A 13 21.81 -12.58 -16.94
CA TRP A 13 20.43 -12.99 -16.71
C TRP A 13 19.82 -13.52 -18.01
N VAL A 14 19.05 -14.60 -17.91
CA VAL A 14 18.36 -15.21 -19.06
C VAL A 14 16.91 -15.53 -18.72
N TYR A 15 16.02 -15.28 -19.67
CA TYR A 15 14.59 -15.59 -19.61
C TYR A 15 14.22 -16.39 -20.86
N SER A 16 14.05 -17.70 -20.73
CA SER A 16 13.67 -18.55 -21.86
C SER A 16 12.16 -18.64 -22.00
N LEU A 17 11.64 -18.49 -23.23
CA LEU A 17 10.21 -18.62 -23.53
C LEU A 17 9.79 -20.07 -23.78
N ASN A 18 10.72 -20.90 -24.24
CA ASN A 18 10.55 -22.33 -24.44
C ASN A 18 11.92 -23.02 -24.46
N ASN A 19 11.96 -24.23 -23.91
CA ASN A 19 13.18 -25.03 -23.84
C ASN A 19 13.12 -26.27 -24.73
N THR A 20 11.94 -26.86 -24.94
CA THR A 20 11.80 -28.22 -25.49
C THR A 20 11.21 -28.31 -26.90
N SER A 21 11.25 -27.23 -27.69
CA SER A 21 10.68 -27.21 -29.06
C SER A 21 11.70 -26.77 -30.11
N GLY A 22 11.82 -27.50 -31.23
CA GLY A 22 12.74 -27.15 -32.32
C GLY A 22 14.20 -27.55 -32.05
N SER A 23 15.15 -26.73 -32.51
CA SER A 23 16.61 -26.94 -32.31
C SER A 23 17.08 -26.43 -30.94
N ASP A 24 18.32 -26.73 -30.56
CA ASP A 24 18.92 -26.26 -29.31
C ASP A 24 18.93 -24.73 -29.20
N LYS A 25 18.80 -24.21 -27.97
CA LYS A 25 18.71 -22.77 -27.70
C LYS A 25 20.06 -22.23 -27.23
N VAL A 26 20.89 -21.77 -28.17
CA VAL A 26 22.24 -21.28 -27.87
C VAL A 26 22.23 -19.87 -27.27
N ILE A 27 22.74 -19.74 -26.06
CA ILE A 27 22.83 -18.47 -25.32
C ILE A 27 24.15 -17.76 -25.62
N PHE A 28 25.26 -18.51 -25.60
CA PHE A 28 26.61 -17.98 -25.80
C PHE A 28 27.46 -19.01 -26.54
N ASP A 29 28.12 -18.59 -27.61
CA ASP A 29 28.99 -19.44 -28.42
C ASP A 29 30.25 -18.68 -28.84
N GLN A 30 31.41 -19.34 -28.84
CA GLN A 30 32.65 -18.82 -29.43
C GLN A 30 33.05 -19.50 -30.74
N ALA A 31 32.35 -20.54 -31.19
CA ALA A 31 32.34 -21.06 -32.56
C ALA A 31 33.63 -21.59 -33.20
N ALA A 32 34.20 -22.66 -32.64
CA ALA A 32 35.18 -23.59 -33.25
C ALA A 32 35.54 -24.70 -32.23
N SER A 33 36.48 -25.59 -32.53
CA SER A 33 37.08 -26.50 -31.54
C SER A 33 37.80 -25.70 -30.42
N ASN A 34 37.73 -26.16 -29.16
CA ASN A 34 38.24 -25.47 -27.96
C ASN A 34 37.50 -24.15 -27.62
N THR A 35 36.17 -24.15 -27.71
CA THR A 35 35.33 -23.00 -27.35
C THR A 35 34.38 -23.28 -26.20
N LEU A 36 33.94 -22.21 -25.55
CA LEU A 36 32.82 -22.27 -24.61
C LEU A 36 31.50 -22.18 -25.39
N LEU A 37 30.63 -23.17 -25.19
CA LEU A 37 29.26 -23.19 -25.67
C LEU A 37 28.30 -23.33 -24.49
N ILE A 38 27.29 -22.46 -24.42
CA ILE A 38 26.22 -22.50 -23.44
C ILE A 38 24.88 -22.53 -24.18
N TYR A 39 24.10 -23.57 -23.93
CA TYR A 39 22.82 -23.78 -24.61
C TYR A 39 21.81 -24.51 -23.72
N ILE A 40 20.54 -24.48 -24.14
CA ILE A 40 19.48 -25.31 -23.57
C ILE A 40 19.14 -26.40 -24.59
N GLU A 41 19.22 -27.66 -24.17
CA GLU A 41 19.01 -28.84 -25.02
C GLU A 41 17.51 -29.02 -25.31
N SER A 42 17.14 -29.15 -26.58
CA SER A 42 15.73 -29.14 -26.99
C SER A 42 14.98 -30.42 -26.67
N THR A 43 15.68 -31.51 -26.36
CA THR A 43 15.04 -32.81 -26.06
C THR A 43 14.44 -32.86 -24.66
N ASP A 44 15.10 -32.26 -23.67
CA ASP A 44 14.70 -32.36 -22.26
C ASP A 44 14.74 -31.02 -21.51
N GLY A 45 15.16 -29.94 -22.17
CA GLY A 45 15.28 -28.62 -21.61
C GLY A 45 16.46 -28.46 -20.64
N SER A 46 17.45 -29.35 -20.69
CA SER A 46 18.64 -29.27 -19.83
C SER A 46 19.49 -28.06 -20.18
N PHE A 47 20.05 -27.40 -19.16
CA PHE A 47 21.02 -26.32 -19.36
C PHE A 47 22.42 -26.90 -19.42
N VAL A 48 23.11 -26.70 -20.55
CA VAL A 48 24.38 -27.34 -20.85
C VAL A 48 25.48 -26.30 -21.02
N VAL A 49 26.60 -26.54 -20.31
CA VAL A 49 27.87 -25.84 -20.53
C VAL A 49 28.84 -26.86 -21.13
N ARG A 50 29.38 -26.55 -22.30
CA ARG A 50 30.24 -27.45 -23.07
C ARG A 50 31.56 -26.75 -23.44
N ASP A 51 32.64 -27.52 -23.39
CA ASP A 51 33.86 -27.21 -24.15
C ASP A 51 33.71 -27.87 -25.53
N TYR A 52 33.41 -27.09 -26.56
CA TYR A 52 33.03 -27.60 -27.88
C TYR A 52 34.20 -28.38 -28.52
N GLY A 53 33.95 -29.65 -28.85
CA GLY A 53 34.95 -30.60 -29.35
C GLY A 53 35.60 -31.50 -28.28
N VAL A 54 35.22 -31.38 -27.00
CA VAL A 54 35.76 -32.22 -25.91
C VAL A 54 34.65 -32.99 -25.17
N SER A 55 33.81 -32.31 -24.38
CA SER A 55 32.71 -32.93 -23.63
C SER A 55 31.75 -31.88 -23.04
N ASN A 56 30.54 -32.31 -22.66
CA ASN A 56 29.70 -31.53 -21.75
C ASN A 56 30.41 -31.41 -20.40
N ILE A 57 30.52 -30.20 -19.86
CA ILE A 57 31.14 -29.93 -18.56
C ILE A 57 30.10 -29.95 -17.44
N PHE A 58 28.98 -29.28 -17.69
CA PHE A 58 27.81 -29.28 -16.82
C PHE A 58 26.57 -29.56 -17.65
N SER A 59 25.66 -30.36 -17.11
CA SER A 59 24.29 -30.50 -17.59
C SER A 59 23.38 -30.46 -16.37
N ILE A 60 22.47 -29.49 -16.33
CA ILE A 60 21.48 -29.33 -15.27
C ILE A 60 20.13 -29.73 -15.84
N PRO A 61 19.44 -30.73 -15.24
CA PRO A 61 18.14 -31.14 -15.72
C PRO A 61 17.13 -30.01 -15.52
N SER A 62 16.34 -29.73 -16.55
CA SER A 62 15.27 -28.71 -16.58
C SER A 62 15.69 -27.29 -16.22
N PHE A 63 15.94 -26.46 -17.23
CA PHE A 63 16.09 -25.02 -17.04
C PHE A 63 14.71 -24.34 -16.94
N PRO A 64 14.53 -23.31 -16.08
CA PRO A 64 13.25 -22.61 -15.98
C PRO A 64 12.83 -21.94 -17.31
N VAL A 65 11.52 -21.98 -17.59
CA VAL A 65 10.88 -21.18 -18.64
C VAL A 65 10.03 -20.09 -18.00
N ASN A 66 9.84 -18.98 -18.72
CA ASN A 66 9.02 -17.85 -18.29
C ASN A 66 9.45 -17.22 -16.95
N PHE A 67 10.73 -17.32 -16.61
CA PHE A 67 11.29 -16.80 -15.38
C PHE A 67 12.75 -16.34 -15.57
N TRP A 68 13.12 -15.20 -14.98
CA TRP A 68 14.48 -14.68 -15.04
C TRP A 68 15.42 -15.51 -14.15
N THR A 69 16.47 -16.07 -14.74
CA THR A 69 17.48 -16.86 -14.05
C THR A 69 18.85 -16.23 -14.22
N HIS A 70 19.57 -15.99 -13.12
CA HIS A 70 20.96 -15.54 -13.16
C HIS A 70 21.88 -16.76 -13.32
N VAL A 71 22.82 -16.67 -14.26
CA VAL A 71 23.82 -17.69 -14.52
C VAL A 71 25.19 -17.04 -14.39
N ALA A 72 26.11 -17.67 -13.65
CA ALA A 72 27.52 -17.32 -13.68
C ALA A 72 28.41 -18.57 -13.84
N LEU A 73 29.36 -18.49 -14.75
CA LEU A 73 30.40 -19.49 -14.97
C LEU A 73 31.74 -18.86 -14.62
N SER A 74 32.40 -19.35 -13.57
CA SER A 74 33.60 -18.73 -13.01
C SER A 74 34.74 -19.74 -12.83
N ARG A 75 35.89 -19.48 -13.46
CA ARG A 75 37.10 -20.30 -13.35
C ARG A 75 38.13 -19.61 -12.48
N ALA A 76 38.51 -20.26 -11.38
CA ALA A 76 39.58 -19.82 -10.47
C ALA A 76 40.59 -20.95 -10.28
N SER A 77 41.86 -20.73 -10.63
CA SER A 77 42.95 -21.70 -10.44
C SER A 77 42.59 -23.10 -10.94
N ASN A 78 42.21 -23.22 -12.21
CA ASN A 78 41.73 -24.45 -12.86
C ASN A 78 40.43 -25.06 -12.29
N THR A 79 39.74 -24.42 -11.34
CA THR A 79 38.43 -24.88 -10.87
C THR A 79 37.33 -24.05 -11.52
N LEU A 80 36.53 -24.68 -12.38
CA LEU A 80 35.36 -24.08 -13.03
C LEU A 80 34.12 -24.37 -12.19
N ARG A 81 33.34 -23.33 -11.88
CA ARG A 81 32.11 -23.40 -11.11
C ARG A 81 30.95 -22.83 -11.92
N LEU A 82 29.80 -23.51 -11.85
CA LEU A 82 28.54 -23.02 -12.38
C LEU A 82 27.63 -22.61 -11.22
N PHE A 83 27.11 -21.40 -11.31
CA PHE A 83 26.17 -20.83 -10.36
C PHE A 83 24.84 -20.53 -11.06
N ILE A 84 23.74 -20.90 -10.40
CA ILE A 84 22.38 -20.58 -10.82
C ILE A 84 21.69 -19.84 -9.68
N ASN A 85 21.19 -18.64 -9.96
CA ASN A 85 20.63 -17.71 -8.96
C ASN A 85 21.56 -17.55 -7.74
N GLY A 86 22.87 -17.49 -7.99
CA GLY A 86 23.89 -17.27 -6.96
C GLY A 86 24.28 -18.52 -6.14
N ALA A 87 23.52 -19.62 -6.25
CA ALA A 87 23.87 -20.90 -5.64
C ALA A 87 24.84 -21.68 -6.55
N GLN A 88 25.88 -22.29 -5.97
CA GLN A 88 26.80 -23.15 -6.73
C GLN A 88 26.13 -24.49 -7.03
N VAL A 89 25.87 -24.79 -8.30
CA VAL A 89 25.19 -26.02 -8.73
C VAL A 89 26.15 -27.04 -9.35
N GLY A 90 27.38 -26.64 -9.68
CA GLY A 90 28.40 -27.52 -10.21
C GLY A 90 29.81 -26.98 -10.00
N SER A 91 30.78 -27.88 -9.85
CA SER A 91 32.21 -27.55 -9.77
C SER A 91 33.05 -28.69 -10.34
N THR A 92 34.03 -28.38 -11.19
CA THR A 92 34.96 -29.37 -11.74
C THR A 92 36.32 -28.76 -12.06
N SER A 93 37.32 -29.61 -12.29
CA SER A 93 38.61 -29.18 -12.81
C SER A 93 38.51 -28.90 -14.31
N ASN A 94 38.97 -27.74 -14.74
CA ASN A 94 39.00 -27.31 -16.14
C ASN A 94 40.26 -26.48 -16.38
N SER A 95 41.12 -26.94 -17.28
CA SER A 95 42.34 -26.25 -17.72
C SER A 95 42.33 -25.97 -19.23
N THR A 96 41.16 -26.12 -19.87
CA THR A 96 40.99 -25.94 -21.30
C THR A 96 41.46 -24.56 -21.74
N ASN A 97 42.33 -24.53 -22.75
CA ASN A 97 42.78 -23.29 -23.35
C ASN A 97 41.76 -22.82 -24.39
N LEU A 98 40.90 -21.88 -24.02
CA LEU A 98 39.82 -21.37 -24.86
C LEU A 98 40.37 -20.30 -25.82
N THR A 99 40.83 -20.72 -26.99
CA THR A 99 41.68 -19.92 -27.90
C THR A 99 40.93 -19.02 -28.88
N GLN A 100 39.62 -19.13 -28.98
CA GLN A 100 38.88 -18.57 -30.11
C GLN A 100 38.57 -17.07 -29.97
N ASN A 101 38.78 -16.33 -31.07
CA ASN A 101 38.53 -14.89 -31.16
C ASN A 101 37.23 -14.63 -31.92
N GLY A 102 36.10 -14.75 -31.23
CA GLY A 102 34.77 -14.45 -31.78
C GLY A 102 33.72 -14.89 -30.78
N THR A 103 32.59 -14.20 -30.72
CA THR A 103 31.50 -14.57 -29.80
C THR A 103 30.17 -14.19 -30.42
N THR A 104 29.24 -15.14 -30.47
CA THR A 104 27.83 -14.91 -30.78
C THR A 104 27.01 -15.06 -29.51
N ILE A 105 25.99 -14.22 -29.37
CA ILE A 105 25.05 -14.23 -28.24
C ILE A 105 23.67 -14.48 -28.82
N GLY A 106 22.96 -15.47 -28.27
CA GLY A 106 21.62 -15.83 -28.70
C GLY A 106 21.52 -16.66 -29.99
N ARG A 107 22.65 -17.15 -30.53
CA ARG A 107 22.66 -18.01 -31.74
C ARG A 107 23.96 -18.80 -31.88
N PHE A 108 23.88 -19.99 -32.47
CA PHE A 108 25.04 -20.75 -32.95
C PHE A 108 25.67 -20.11 -34.19
N ASN A 109 26.99 -19.92 -34.20
CA ASN A 109 27.65 -19.09 -35.21
C ASN A 109 27.57 -19.62 -36.66
N SER A 110 27.41 -20.93 -36.86
CA SER A 110 27.20 -21.51 -38.21
C SER A 110 25.74 -21.44 -38.71
N GLY A 111 24.82 -20.95 -37.86
CA GLY A 111 23.39 -20.86 -38.12
C GLY A 111 22.60 -22.10 -37.68
N GLY A 112 21.27 -21.95 -37.48
CA GLY A 112 20.35 -23.07 -37.25
C GLY A 112 19.91 -23.35 -35.80
N GLU A 113 20.42 -22.64 -34.81
CA GLU A 113 20.09 -22.80 -33.37
C GLU A 113 19.99 -21.42 -32.72
N GLU A 114 18.77 -20.90 -32.60
CA GLU A 114 18.49 -19.54 -32.16
C GLU A 114 17.86 -19.55 -30.77
N PHE A 115 18.31 -18.64 -29.90
CA PHE A 115 17.71 -18.46 -28.59
C PHE A 115 16.35 -17.76 -28.70
N ASN A 116 15.32 -18.37 -28.13
CA ASN A 116 13.98 -17.80 -28.07
C ASN A 116 13.69 -17.28 -26.66
N GLY A 117 14.05 -16.02 -26.41
CA GLY A 117 13.90 -15.39 -25.10
C GLY A 117 14.64 -14.07 -24.97
N TYR A 118 14.86 -13.66 -23.71
CA TYR A 118 15.57 -12.42 -23.37
C TYR A 118 16.88 -12.73 -22.63
N ILE A 119 17.94 -11.99 -22.98
CA ILE A 119 19.23 -12.01 -22.26
C ILE A 119 19.48 -10.59 -21.76
N SER A 120 19.88 -10.46 -20.50
CA SER A 120 20.15 -9.18 -19.86
C SER A 120 21.48 -9.23 -19.10
N ASN A 121 22.19 -8.11 -19.06
CA ASN A 121 23.43 -7.92 -18.28
C ASN A 121 24.50 -9.00 -18.54
N LEU A 122 24.89 -9.22 -19.80
CA LEU A 122 25.97 -10.16 -20.12
C LEU A 122 27.33 -9.50 -19.89
N ARG A 123 28.07 -9.98 -18.89
CA ARG A 123 29.42 -9.51 -18.54
C ARG A 123 30.43 -10.63 -18.63
N LEU A 124 31.55 -10.34 -19.30
CA LEU A 124 32.72 -11.22 -19.37
C LEU A 124 33.93 -10.53 -18.75
N VAL A 125 34.51 -11.15 -17.73
CA VAL A 125 35.73 -10.72 -17.03
C VAL A 125 36.83 -11.75 -17.30
N LYS A 126 38.00 -11.30 -17.77
CA LYS A 126 39.14 -12.18 -18.09
C LYS A 126 40.31 -11.91 -17.16
N GLY A 127 40.95 -12.96 -16.66
CA GLY A 127 42.04 -12.86 -15.68
C GLY A 127 41.56 -12.69 -14.24
N THR A 128 40.26 -12.80 -13.98
CA THR A 128 39.70 -12.70 -12.62
C THR A 128 38.45 -13.56 -12.52
N ALA A 129 38.41 -14.40 -11.49
CA ALA A 129 37.21 -15.09 -11.06
C ALA A 129 36.43 -14.19 -10.09
N VAL A 130 35.36 -13.58 -10.55
CA VAL A 130 34.50 -12.70 -9.72
C VAL A 130 33.84 -13.51 -8.60
N TYR A 131 33.52 -14.79 -8.85
CA TYR A 131 32.85 -15.67 -7.90
C TYR A 131 33.64 -16.95 -7.66
N THR A 132 33.97 -17.22 -6.39
CA THR A 132 34.64 -18.46 -5.94
C THR A 132 33.82 -19.28 -4.96
N SER A 133 32.66 -18.77 -4.55
CA SER A 133 31.67 -19.39 -3.66
C SER A 133 30.26 -18.84 -3.99
N ALA A 134 29.21 -19.38 -3.36
CA ALA A 134 27.85 -18.86 -3.53
C ALA A 134 27.76 -17.36 -3.18
N PHE A 135 26.85 -16.64 -3.84
CA PHE A 135 26.69 -15.19 -3.74
C PHE A 135 25.22 -14.79 -3.92
N ASN A 136 24.88 -13.54 -3.58
CA ASN A 136 23.57 -12.99 -3.90
C ASN A 136 23.59 -12.43 -5.34
N PRO A 137 22.69 -12.87 -6.24
CA PRO A 137 22.64 -12.35 -7.60
C PRO A 137 22.53 -10.81 -7.63
N PRO A 138 23.14 -10.16 -8.63
CA PRO A 138 23.00 -8.72 -8.82
C PRO A 138 21.53 -8.32 -8.95
N SER A 139 21.07 -7.34 -8.17
CA SER A 139 19.69 -6.83 -8.20
C SER A 139 19.50 -5.60 -9.10
N GLY A 140 20.49 -5.28 -9.92
CA GLY A 140 20.48 -4.13 -10.83
C GLY A 140 21.49 -4.29 -11.97
N GLN A 141 21.59 -3.26 -12.82
CA GLN A 141 22.44 -3.29 -14.00
C GLN A 141 23.92 -3.55 -13.64
N LEU A 142 24.55 -4.54 -14.28
CA LEU A 142 25.97 -4.83 -14.09
C LEU A 142 26.83 -3.67 -14.58
N GLN A 143 27.83 -3.34 -13.77
CA GLN A 143 28.86 -2.37 -14.11
C GLN A 143 30.13 -3.08 -14.59
N ALA A 144 30.95 -2.38 -15.38
CA ALA A 144 32.28 -2.86 -15.69
C ALA A 144 33.13 -2.87 -14.40
N VAL A 145 33.66 -4.04 -14.04
CA VAL A 145 34.67 -4.22 -13.00
C VAL A 145 36.07 -4.32 -13.63
N THR A 146 37.12 -4.29 -12.81
CA THR A 146 38.49 -4.54 -13.28
C THR A 146 38.56 -5.80 -14.14
N ASN A 147 39.25 -5.68 -15.28
CA ASN A 147 39.40 -6.72 -16.29
C ASN A 147 38.11 -7.14 -17.05
N THR A 148 37.02 -6.37 -16.94
CA THR A 148 35.84 -6.57 -17.81
C THR A 148 36.25 -6.39 -19.27
N GLN A 149 36.05 -7.44 -20.06
CA GLN A 149 36.36 -7.46 -21.48
C GLN A 149 35.14 -7.19 -22.36
N LEU A 150 33.94 -7.54 -21.89
CA LEU A 150 32.67 -7.29 -22.59
C LEU A 150 31.60 -7.05 -21.54
N LEU A 151 30.79 -6.01 -21.74
CA LEU A 151 29.56 -5.76 -20.98
C LEU A 151 28.47 -5.35 -21.96
N THR A 152 27.54 -6.24 -22.26
CA THR A 152 26.46 -6.01 -23.23
C THR A 152 25.13 -6.52 -22.68
N CYS A 153 24.05 -6.37 -23.45
CA CYS A 153 22.68 -6.70 -23.03
C CYS A 153 22.23 -5.97 -21.75
N ALA A 154 22.94 -4.90 -21.37
CA ALA A 154 22.66 -4.09 -20.19
C ALA A 154 22.08 -2.70 -20.56
N TYR A 155 21.94 -2.40 -21.85
CA TYR A 155 21.69 -1.06 -22.38
C TYR A 155 20.50 -1.04 -23.34
N SER A 156 19.91 0.14 -23.54
CA SER A 156 18.83 0.38 -24.50
C SER A 156 19.29 0.42 -25.97
N THR A 157 20.57 0.13 -26.23
CA THR A 157 21.18 0.06 -27.56
C THR A 157 22.16 -1.10 -27.60
N PHE A 158 22.43 -1.64 -28.79
CA PHE A 158 23.47 -2.64 -28.99
C PHE A 158 24.85 -2.00 -28.82
N ARG A 159 25.39 -2.05 -27.60
CA ARG A 159 26.70 -1.50 -27.27
C ARG A 159 27.44 -2.35 -26.25
N ASP A 160 28.77 -2.28 -26.32
CA ASP A 160 29.68 -2.77 -25.29
C ASP A 160 30.03 -1.63 -24.32
N GLY A 161 29.74 -1.83 -23.03
CA GLY A 161 30.06 -0.93 -21.94
C GLY A 161 31.43 -1.15 -21.30
N SER A 162 32.22 -2.11 -21.80
CA SER A 162 33.60 -2.30 -21.37
C SER A 162 34.54 -1.23 -21.95
N SER A 163 35.77 -1.16 -21.44
CA SER A 163 36.81 -0.28 -21.99
C SER A 163 37.24 -0.65 -23.41
N ASN A 164 36.92 -1.87 -23.87
CA ASN A 164 37.22 -2.29 -25.24
C ASN A 164 36.24 -1.69 -26.25
N SER A 165 35.00 -1.38 -25.82
CA SER A 165 33.97 -0.75 -26.65
C SER A 165 33.77 -1.44 -28.00
N PHE A 166 33.67 -2.78 -27.99
CA PHE A 166 33.49 -3.55 -29.22
C PHE A 166 32.23 -3.12 -29.98
N ALA A 167 32.34 -3.04 -31.31
CA ALA A 167 31.18 -2.88 -32.18
C ALA A 167 30.32 -4.17 -32.15
N ILE A 168 29.03 -4.02 -31.88
CA ILE A 168 28.08 -5.14 -31.84
C ILE A 168 27.28 -5.17 -33.14
N THR A 169 27.50 -6.22 -33.94
CA THR A 169 26.74 -6.44 -35.17
C THR A 169 25.50 -7.27 -34.88
N VAL A 170 24.34 -6.70 -35.19
CA VAL A 170 23.04 -7.38 -35.09
C VAL A 170 22.83 -8.24 -36.33
N ASN A 171 22.50 -9.52 -36.13
CA ASN A 171 22.16 -10.44 -37.21
C ASN A 171 20.74 -10.99 -36.98
N GLY A 172 19.93 -11.05 -38.03
CA GLY A 172 18.53 -11.48 -37.93
C GLY A 172 17.63 -10.39 -37.35
N ASN A 173 16.63 -10.80 -36.56
CA ASN A 173 15.57 -9.95 -36.01
C ASN A 173 15.79 -9.60 -34.52
N THR A 174 17.02 -9.71 -34.00
CA THR A 174 17.31 -9.34 -32.61
C THR A 174 17.00 -7.86 -32.38
N VAL A 175 16.23 -7.57 -31.33
CA VAL A 175 15.84 -6.22 -30.94
C VAL A 175 16.10 -6.00 -29.45
N VAL A 176 16.33 -4.74 -29.08
CA VAL A 176 16.33 -4.33 -27.66
C VAL A 176 14.90 -4.43 -27.13
N SER A 177 14.73 -5.00 -25.95
CA SER A 177 13.43 -5.15 -25.26
C SER A 177 13.42 -4.43 -23.92
N THR A 178 12.24 -4.03 -23.47
CA THR A 178 12.01 -3.48 -22.12
C THR A 178 11.82 -4.57 -21.07
N GLN A 179 11.73 -5.84 -21.46
CA GLN A 179 11.71 -6.99 -20.54
C GLN A 179 13.04 -7.08 -19.79
N ASN A 180 12.99 -7.04 -18.45
CA ASN A 180 14.18 -6.90 -17.61
C ASN A 180 14.06 -7.74 -16.32
N PRO A 181 15.16 -8.37 -15.82
CA PRO A 181 15.17 -9.12 -14.55
C PRO A 181 14.94 -8.27 -13.31
N PHE A 182 15.09 -6.96 -13.42
CA PHE A 182 14.84 -6.04 -12.32
C PHE A 182 13.47 -5.41 -12.54
N PRO A 183 12.50 -5.60 -11.63
CA PRO A 183 11.22 -4.93 -11.74
C PRO A 183 11.45 -3.44 -11.91
N LEU A 184 10.78 -2.84 -12.90
CA LEU A 184 10.85 -1.41 -13.20
C LEU A 184 10.27 -0.64 -12.02
N THR A 185 11.10 -0.34 -11.02
CA THR A 185 10.80 0.61 -9.94
C THR A 185 11.37 1.99 -10.22
N THR A 186 11.89 2.26 -11.43
CA THR A 186 12.27 3.61 -11.85
C THR A 186 11.87 3.86 -13.31
N LEU A 187 11.06 4.89 -13.50
CA LEU A 187 10.55 5.34 -14.80
C LEU A 187 11.68 5.96 -15.66
N PRO A 188 11.59 5.84 -16.99
CA PRO A 188 12.46 6.56 -17.92
C PRO A 188 12.25 8.08 -17.82
N ASN A 189 13.34 8.85 -17.98
CA ASN A 189 13.33 10.31 -17.97
C ASN A 189 12.85 10.87 -19.33
N PRO A 190 11.73 11.63 -19.39
CA PRO A 190 11.27 12.28 -20.63
C PRO A 190 12.07 13.54 -21.02
N ALA A 191 13.00 14.02 -20.19
CA ALA A 191 13.77 15.25 -20.44
C ALA A 191 15.10 15.06 -21.20
N LEU A 192 15.45 13.83 -21.60
CA LEU A 192 16.65 13.55 -22.39
C LEU A 192 16.28 12.75 -23.63
N GLY A 193 15.98 13.45 -24.73
CA GLY A 193 15.69 12.84 -26.02
C GLY A 193 16.67 11.70 -26.33
N ASN A 194 16.14 10.47 -26.39
CA ASN A 194 16.81 9.24 -26.83
C ASN A 194 18.27 9.01 -26.38
N GLN A 195 18.65 9.37 -25.14
CA GLN A 195 19.99 9.09 -24.61
C GLN A 195 19.94 8.64 -23.13
N GLY A 196 19.93 7.32 -22.91
CA GLY A 196 20.60 6.68 -21.75
C GLY A 196 19.84 6.52 -20.42
N ASN A 197 19.75 5.26 -19.96
CA ASN A 197 19.32 4.85 -18.64
C ASN A 197 20.26 5.37 -17.51
N GLY A 198 19.79 6.33 -16.72
CA GLY A 198 19.66 6.15 -15.27
C GLY A 198 20.87 5.98 -14.33
N ILE A 199 22.11 6.32 -14.69
CA ILE A 199 23.22 6.40 -13.70
C ILE A 199 23.85 7.78 -13.73
N TYR A 200 23.89 8.42 -12.58
CA TYR A 200 24.50 9.72 -12.40
C TYR A 200 25.73 9.61 -11.50
N THR A 201 26.80 10.32 -11.84
CA THR A 201 27.99 10.50 -11.00
C THR A 201 27.65 11.24 -9.69
N MET A 202 28.47 11.13 -8.64
CA MET A 202 28.27 11.87 -7.37
C MET A 202 28.18 13.39 -7.60
N SER A 203 28.92 13.93 -8.57
CA SER A 203 28.81 15.33 -9.00
C SER A 203 27.50 15.64 -9.71
N GLN A 204 26.97 14.72 -10.53
CA GLN A 204 25.66 14.88 -11.16
C GLN A 204 24.53 14.73 -10.12
N TYR A 205 24.65 13.80 -9.17
CA TYR A 205 23.77 13.69 -8.01
C TYR A 205 23.77 15.00 -7.21
N GLN A 206 24.91 15.52 -6.80
CA GLN A 206 25.00 16.77 -6.03
C GLN A 206 24.51 17.97 -6.84
N SER A 207 24.81 18.02 -8.14
CA SER A 207 24.30 19.06 -9.05
C SER A 207 22.78 19.00 -9.16
N LEU A 208 22.20 17.82 -9.36
CA LEU A 208 20.76 17.62 -9.46
C LEU A 208 20.07 17.84 -8.11
N LEU A 209 20.66 17.39 -6.99
CA LEU A 209 20.18 17.66 -5.63
C LEU A 209 20.19 19.17 -5.34
N SER A 210 21.25 19.88 -5.72
CA SER A 210 21.36 21.35 -5.57
C SER A 210 20.37 22.13 -6.43
N GLN A 211 19.83 21.49 -7.47
CA GLN A 211 18.84 22.05 -8.39
C GLN A 211 17.43 21.49 -8.16
N ASN A 212 17.23 20.62 -7.16
CA ASN A 212 15.98 19.89 -6.91
C ASN A 212 15.50 19.00 -8.08
N LEU A 213 16.44 18.47 -8.87
CA LEU A 213 16.22 17.67 -10.09
C LEU A 213 16.60 16.17 -9.93
N TRP A 214 16.94 15.73 -8.73
CA TRP A 214 17.23 14.32 -8.43
C TRP A 214 15.97 13.62 -7.89
N PRO A 215 15.62 12.38 -8.29
CA PRO A 215 14.52 11.68 -7.65
C PRO A 215 14.92 11.35 -6.20
N SER A 216 14.54 12.24 -5.27
CA SER A 216 14.42 11.89 -3.87
C SER A 216 13.17 11.05 -3.74
N ILE A 217 13.28 9.89 -3.09
CA ILE A 217 12.11 9.27 -2.49
C ILE A 217 11.33 10.38 -1.76
N ASP A 218 10.03 10.57 -2.00
CA ASP A 218 9.25 11.65 -1.38
C ASP A 218 9.33 11.45 0.14
N PRO A 219 10.09 12.29 0.87
CA PRO A 219 10.33 12.09 2.30
C PRO A 219 9.07 12.31 3.13
N TYR A 220 8.03 12.86 2.49
CA TYR A 220 6.73 13.13 3.07
C TYR A 220 5.64 12.21 2.52
N PHE A 221 5.97 11.11 1.82
CA PHE A 221 4.93 10.24 1.23
C PHE A 221 3.94 9.69 2.27
N LYS A 222 4.41 9.37 3.48
CA LYS A 222 3.53 8.99 4.61
C LYS A 222 2.46 10.05 4.94
N ASN A 223 2.73 11.31 4.62
CA ASN A 223 1.84 12.46 4.78
C ASN A 223 0.96 12.74 3.55
N VAL A 224 1.20 12.09 2.41
CA VAL A 224 0.38 12.24 1.19
C VAL A 224 -0.92 11.49 1.39
N THR A 225 -2.06 12.17 1.29
CA THR A 225 -3.40 11.61 1.55
C THR A 225 -4.24 11.41 0.29
N LEU A 226 -3.74 11.88 -0.86
CA LEU A 226 -4.28 11.62 -2.19
C LEU A 226 -3.17 11.84 -3.23
N LEU A 227 -2.98 10.92 -4.17
CA LEU A 227 -2.07 11.07 -5.31
C LEU A 227 -2.68 10.51 -6.60
N LEU A 228 -3.06 11.39 -7.52
CA LEU A 228 -3.70 11.03 -8.79
C LEU A 228 -2.80 11.37 -9.96
N HIS A 229 -2.15 10.35 -10.50
CA HIS A 229 -1.30 10.49 -11.67
C HIS A 229 -2.08 10.76 -12.96
N GLY A 230 -3.29 10.20 -13.10
CA GLY A 230 -4.06 10.34 -14.35
C GLY A 230 -3.46 9.62 -15.57
N ASN A 231 -2.50 8.71 -15.37
CA ASN A 231 -1.73 8.04 -16.43
C ASN A 231 -2.30 6.67 -16.86
N GLY A 232 -3.62 6.47 -16.72
CA GLY A 232 -4.30 5.22 -17.07
C GLY A 232 -4.55 5.01 -18.57
N THR A 233 -5.34 3.99 -18.90
CA THR A 233 -5.75 3.72 -20.30
C THR A 233 -6.76 4.75 -20.80
N ASN A 234 -6.64 5.16 -22.07
CA ASN A 234 -7.58 6.09 -22.70
C ASN A 234 -9.05 5.61 -22.56
N GLY A 235 -9.92 6.48 -22.09
CA GLY A 235 -11.33 6.19 -21.84
C GLY A 235 -11.62 5.49 -20.53
N ALA A 236 -10.62 5.16 -19.72
CA ALA A 236 -10.84 4.46 -18.46
C ALA A 236 -11.58 5.34 -17.44
N GLN A 237 -12.50 4.72 -16.72
CA GLN A 237 -13.34 5.30 -15.67
C GLN A 237 -13.38 4.36 -14.46
N ASN A 238 -13.99 4.80 -13.35
CA ASN A 238 -14.07 4.02 -12.11
C ASN A 238 -15.43 3.31 -11.93
N ASN A 239 -16.15 3.08 -13.02
CA ASN A 239 -17.53 2.57 -13.05
C ASN A 239 -17.68 1.23 -13.79
N SER A 240 -16.58 0.62 -14.24
CA SER A 240 -16.56 -0.67 -14.94
C SER A 240 -15.95 -1.75 -14.05
N PHE A 241 -16.48 -2.96 -13.98
CA PHE A 241 -16.01 -4.00 -13.03
C PHE A 241 -15.65 -5.29 -13.77
N VAL A 242 -14.60 -5.97 -13.32
CA VAL A 242 -14.10 -7.21 -13.94
C VAL A 242 -14.26 -8.41 -13.01
N ASP A 243 -14.88 -9.48 -13.52
CA ASP A 243 -14.80 -10.81 -12.93
C ASP A 243 -13.52 -11.53 -13.39
N SER A 244 -12.60 -11.73 -12.47
CA SER A 244 -11.32 -12.41 -12.72
C SER A 244 -11.41 -13.95 -12.59
N SER A 245 -12.62 -14.51 -12.50
CA SER A 245 -12.84 -15.95 -12.57
C SER A 245 -12.78 -16.46 -14.01
N THR A 246 -12.77 -17.79 -14.19
CA THR A 246 -12.85 -18.40 -15.53
C THR A 246 -14.20 -18.19 -16.21
N ASN A 247 -15.25 -17.80 -15.47
CA ASN A 247 -16.54 -17.50 -16.06
C ASN A 247 -16.54 -16.13 -16.75
N ASN A 248 -15.68 -15.20 -16.31
CA ASN A 248 -15.55 -13.86 -16.85
C ASN A 248 -16.91 -13.18 -17.07
N PHE A 249 -17.73 -13.15 -16.02
CA PHE A 249 -19.06 -12.57 -16.11
C PHE A 249 -19.01 -11.09 -16.49
N SER A 250 -19.94 -10.68 -17.36
CA SER A 250 -20.24 -9.27 -17.55
C SER A 250 -20.89 -8.74 -16.27
N ILE A 251 -20.24 -7.77 -15.63
CA ILE A 251 -20.75 -7.15 -14.40
C ILE A 251 -21.50 -5.87 -14.77
N THR A 252 -22.76 -5.80 -14.38
CA THR A 252 -23.59 -4.60 -14.53
C THR A 252 -23.56 -3.80 -13.23
N ARG A 253 -23.18 -2.53 -13.35
CA ARG A 253 -23.27 -1.54 -12.26
C ARG A 253 -24.68 -0.96 -12.21
N ASN A 254 -25.26 -0.90 -11.02
CA ASN A 254 -26.53 -0.22 -10.72
C ASN A 254 -26.26 0.85 -9.65
N GLY A 255 -26.90 2.00 -9.77
CA GLY A 255 -26.57 3.17 -8.95
C GLY A 255 -25.25 3.83 -9.37
N ASP A 256 -24.56 4.39 -8.40
CA ASP A 256 -23.28 5.07 -8.56
C ASP A 256 -22.05 4.38 -7.90
N THR A 257 -22.20 3.12 -7.49
CA THR A 257 -21.10 2.25 -6.98
C THR A 257 -19.80 2.43 -7.74
N THR A 258 -18.70 2.72 -7.05
CA THR A 258 -17.40 2.92 -7.69
C THR A 258 -16.39 1.88 -7.25
N GLN A 259 -15.19 1.90 -7.84
CA GLN A 259 -14.04 1.14 -7.37
C GLN A 259 -12.81 2.02 -7.25
N GLY A 260 -11.90 1.58 -6.40
CA GLY A 260 -10.62 2.23 -6.25
C GLY A 260 -9.63 1.39 -5.45
N THR A 261 -8.71 2.10 -4.84
CA THR A 261 -7.46 1.56 -4.27
C THR A 261 -7.51 1.35 -2.76
N PHE A 262 -8.55 1.81 -2.06
CA PHE A 262 -8.70 1.58 -0.64
C PHE A 262 -9.10 0.12 -0.40
N SER A 263 -8.30 -0.62 0.35
CA SER A 263 -8.43 -2.07 0.50
C SER A 263 -7.82 -2.50 1.85
N PRO A 264 -8.08 -3.73 2.34
CA PRO A 264 -7.43 -4.25 3.54
C PRO A 264 -5.91 -4.43 3.37
N PHE A 265 -5.38 -4.38 2.15
CA PHE A 265 -3.96 -4.61 1.83
C PHE A 265 -3.24 -3.35 1.33
N SER A 266 -3.91 -2.19 1.38
CA SER A 266 -3.46 -0.95 0.74
C SER A 266 -2.15 -0.40 1.28
N GLN A 267 -1.80 -0.66 2.54
CA GLN A 267 -0.59 -0.09 3.16
C GLN A 267 0.10 -1.02 4.16
N THR A 268 1.40 -0.79 4.32
CA THR A 268 2.26 -1.43 5.32
C THR A 268 2.19 -0.76 6.69
N GLY A 269 1.07 -0.12 7.04
CA GLY A 269 0.86 0.52 8.34
C GLY A 269 -0.53 1.16 8.47
N TRP A 270 -1.06 1.15 9.69
CA TRP A 270 -2.40 1.66 10.02
C TRP A 270 -2.38 2.48 11.31
N SER A 271 -3.42 3.27 11.52
CA SER A 271 -3.68 3.93 12.80
C SER A 271 -5.16 3.89 13.16
N ASN A 272 -5.49 4.33 14.37
CA ASN A 272 -6.86 4.56 14.80
C ASN A 272 -7.07 6.05 15.05
N TYR A 273 -8.15 6.60 14.49
CA TYR A 273 -8.54 7.99 14.63
C TYR A 273 -9.60 8.15 15.72
N PHE A 274 -9.39 9.17 16.55
CA PHE A 274 -10.26 9.61 17.64
C PHE A 274 -10.63 11.06 17.39
N ASP A 275 -11.92 11.37 17.42
CA ASP A 275 -12.47 12.70 17.06
C ASP A 275 -12.39 13.75 18.19
N GLY A 276 -11.88 13.37 19.37
CA GLY A 276 -11.88 14.25 20.53
C GLY A 276 -13.22 14.32 21.28
N SER A 277 -14.17 13.43 21.03
CA SER A 277 -15.48 13.40 21.71
C SER A 277 -16.00 11.98 21.90
N SER A 278 -16.08 11.51 23.15
CA SER A 278 -16.71 10.23 23.56
C SER A 278 -16.12 8.92 23.00
N GLN A 279 -15.19 8.98 22.04
CA GLN A 279 -14.57 7.82 21.40
C GLN A 279 -13.35 7.31 22.14
N TYR A 280 -13.25 5.98 22.33
CA TYR A 280 -12.08 5.33 22.91
C TYR A 280 -12.09 3.82 22.68
N LEU A 281 -10.91 3.21 22.76
CA LEU A 281 -10.79 1.76 22.87
C LEU A 281 -10.60 1.38 24.34
N SER A 282 -11.14 0.24 24.74
CA SER A 282 -10.85 -0.35 26.04
C SER A 282 -10.41 -1.80 25.92
N VAL A 283 -9.48 -2.19 26.80
CA VAL A 283 -9.02 -3.57 26.94
C VAL A 283 -9.28 -3.98 28.38
N ALA A 284 -10.01 -5.08 28.56
CA ALA A 284 -10.37 -5.58 29.89
C ALA A 284 -9.12 -5.81 30.75
N ASP A 285 -9.28 -5.68 32.07
CA ASP A 285 -8.17 -5.86 33.00
C ASP A 285 -7.56 -7.26 32.90
N SER A 286 -6.24 -7.33 33.08
CA SER A 286 -5.46 -8.56 32.98
C SER A 286 -4.17 -8.44 33.79
N ALA A 287 -3.74 -9.55 34.40
CA ALA A 287 -2.46 -9.65 35.07
C ALA A 287 -1.26 -9.37 34.14
N ASP A 288 -1.44 -9.50 32.82
CA ASP A 288 -0.42 -9.15 31.83
C ASP A 288 -0.07 -7.65 31.85
N PHE A 289 -0.95 -6.81 32.37
CA PHE A 289 -0.74 -5.36 32.48
C PHE A 289 -0.14 -4.93 33.83
N ASP A 290 -0.07 -5.84 34.81
CA ASP A 290 0.48 -5.58 36.15
C ASP A 290 2.00 -5.54 36.11
N PHE A 291 2.56 -4.36 35.86
CA PHE A 291 4.01 -4.17 35.79
C PHE A 291 4.72 -4.32 37.14
N GLY A 292 4.04 -4.06 38.26
CA GLY A 292 4.63 -4.20 39.60
C GLY A 292 5.86 -3.31 39.78
N GLY A 293 6.93 -3.87 40.33
CA GLY A 293 8.23 -3.20 40.49
C GLY A 293 9.24 -3.52 39.39
N GLY A 294 8.90 -4.43 38.46
CA GLY A 294 9.81 -4.92 37.42
C GLY A 294 9.95 -3.98 36.22
N ASP A 295 10.84 -4.34 35.32
CA ASP A 295 11.08 -3.60 34.08
C ASP A 295 9.86 -3.66 33.15
N PHE A 296 9.64 -2.59 32.39
CA PHE A 296 8.60 -2.56 31.36
C PHE A 296 8.92 -1.52 30.30
N THR A 297 8.25 -1.64 29.16
CA THR A 297 8.18 -0.59 28.15
C THR A 297 6.74 -0.38 27.70
N VAL A 298 6.29 0.87 27.68
CA VAL A 298 5.06 1.27 27.00
C VAL A 298 5.44 2.21 25.87
N GLU A 299 5.07 1.88 24.65
CA GLU A 299 5.37 2.73 23.49
C GLU A 299 4.19 2.86 22.54
N TYR A 300 4.15 3.97 21.82
CA TYR A 300 3.12 4.27 20.84
C TYR A 300 3.57 5.41 19.93
N TRP A 301 2.89 5.54 18.79
CA TRP A 301 2.92 6.73 17.96
C TRP A 301 1.62 7.52 18.13
N GLU A 302 1.74 8.84 18.21
CA GLU A 302 0.59 9.75 18.21
C GLU A 302 0.71 10.85 17.15
N TYR A 303 -0.43 11.28 16.62
CA TYR A 303 -0.59 12.46 15.77
C TYR A 303 -1.76 13.27 16.33
N ARG A 304 -1.48 14.32 17.12
CA ARG A 304 -2.51 15.19 17.70
C ARG A 304 -2.97 16.22 16.67
N THR A 305 -4.27 16.43 16.52
CA THR A 305 -4.82 17.37 15.53
C THR A 305 -5.16 18.75 16.11
N ALA A 306 -5.36 18.83 17.43
CA ALA A 306 -5.67 20.07 18.13
C ALA A 306 -5.20 20.04 19.59
N ALA A 307 -4.98 21.22 20.15
CA ALA A 307 -4.74 21.38 21.58
C ALA A 307 -6.01 21.05 22.37
N LYS A 308 -5.87 20.24 23.41
CA LYS A 308 -6.97 19.92 24.32
C LYS A 308 -6.43 19.64 25.71
N ASN A 309 -7.05 20.26 26.70
CA ASN A 309 -6.67 20.05 28.09
C ASN A 309 -7.22 18.72 28.60
N ASP A 310 -6.45 18.13 29.51
CA ASP A 310 -6.79 17.00 30.33
C ASP A 310 -7.03 15.70 29.55
N VAL A 311 -6.39 15.53 28.39
CA VAL A 311 -6.52 14.32 27.55
C VAL A 311 -5.26 13.48 27.53
N THR A 312 -5.43 12.17 27.34
CA THR A 312 -4.31 11.21 27.24
C THR A 312 -4.55 10.20 26.11
N PRO A 313 -3.52 9.82 25.34
CA PRO A 313 -3.62 8.75 24.35
C PRO A 313 -3.80 7.38 25.01
N ILE A 314 -3.23 7.16 26.20
CA ILE A 314 -3.35 5.88 26.91
C ILE A 314 -3.32 6.06 28.43
N ASN A 315 -4.14 5.28 29.14
CA ASN A 315 -4.05 5.14 30.58
C ASN A 315 -4.49 3.75 31.07
N ARG A 316 -4.09 3.43 32.30
CA ARG A 316 -4.65 2.31 33.07
C ARG A 316 -5.35 2.84 34.31
N ARG A 317 -6.67 2.72 34.32
CA ARG A 317 -7.54 3.27 35.36
C ARG A 317 -7.51 2.41 36.63
N ILE A 318 -8.04 2.96 37.72
CA ILE A 318 -8.47 2.21 38.91
C ILE A 318 -9.81 2.76 39.39
N ASN A 319 -10.64 1.92 40.01
CA ASN A 319 -11.94 2.33 40.56
C ASN A 319 -11.78 2.53 42.07
N ILE A 320 -11.70 3.79 42.51
CA ILE A 320 -11.87 4.11 43.93
C ILE A 320 -12.96 5.15 44.06
N SER A 321 -13.94 4.85 44.91
CA SER A 321 -15.12 5.64 45.23
C SER A 321 -14.84 7.14 45.24
N GLY A 322 -15.34 7.86 44.23
CA GLY A 322 -15.30 9.33 44.16
C GLY A 322 -14.11 9.95 43.42
N SER A 323 -13.16 9.20 42.85
CA SER A 323 -12.13 9.77 41.95
C SER A 323 -11.64 8.79 40.87
N ASN A 324 -11.69 9.20 39.60
CA ASN A 324 -11.19 8.42 38.46
C ASN A 324 -9.67 8.61 38.30
N ASN A 325 -8.89 7.99 39.17
CA ASN A 325 -7.43 8.04 39.08
C ASN A 325 -6.88 6.95 38.16
N SER A 326 -5.70 7.20 37.58
CA SER A 326 -4.98 6.21 36.75
C SER A 326 -3.72 5.76 37.48
N ILE A 327 -3.44 4.45 37.50
CA ILE A 327 -2.18 3.90 38.05
C ILE A 327 -1.01 4.43 37.23
N TRP A 328 -1.18 4.45 35.91
CA TRP A 328 -0.30 5.16 35.02
C TRP A 328 -1.07 5.79 33.87
N MET A 329 -0.53 6.88 33.35
CA MET A 329 -1.09 7.65 32.23
C MET A 329 0.07 8.32 31.49
N PHE A 330 0.08 8.27 30.17
CA PHE A 330 1.18 8.81 29.36
C PHE A 330 0.66 9.71 28.26
N GLY A 331 1.26 10.88 28.10
CA GLY A 331 0.83 11.89 27.13
C GLY A 331 -0.34 12.73 27.63
N TYR A 332 -0.48 12.91 28.95
CA TYR A 332 -1.49 13.79 29.53
C TYR A 332 -1.18 15.25 29.19
N GLU A 333 -2.11 15.91 28.50
CA GLU A 333 -1.92 17.28 28.01
C GLU A 333 -2.58 18.32 28.91
N VAL A 334 -1.83 19.33 29.34
CA VAL A 334 -2.38 20.54 29.97
C VAL A 334 -1.66 21.76 29.42
N SER A 335 -2.41 22.71 28.88
CA SER A 335 -1.87 23.96 28.32
C SER A 335 -0.75 23.71 27.31
N GLY A 336 -0.89 22.69 26.46
CA GLY A 336 0.10 22.32 25.44
C GLY A 336 1.35 21.60 25.94
N ASN A 337 1.40 21.18 27.21
CA ASN A 337 2.50 20.41 27.77
C ASN A 337 2.07 18.97 28.08
N LEU A 338 2.94 18.00 27.79
CA LEU A 338 2.68 16.58 27.99
C LEU A 338 3.37 16.05 29.24
N SER A 339 2.68 15.16 29.96
CA SER A 339 3.20 14.50 31.16
C SER A 339 2.90 13.01 31.19
N GLY A 340 3.80 12.26 31.83
CA GLY A 340 3.59 10.89 32.29
C GLY A 340 3.37 10.87 33.79
N TYR A 341 2.43 10.06 34.26
CA TYR A 341 2.12 9.90 35.68
C TYR A 341 2.20 8.44 36.08
N PHE A 342 2.70 8.21 37.29
CA PHE A 342 2.64 6.97 38.03
C PHE A 342 2.04 7.27 39.41
N ASN A 343 1.02 6.52 39.82
CA ASN A 343 0.28 6.74 41.05
C ASN A 343 0.12 5.46 41.87
N ASN A 344 -0.12 5.62 43.17
CA ASN A 344 -0.48 4.54 44.08
C ASN A 344 -1.90 3.98 43.89
N GLY A 345 -2.64 4.46 42.89
CA GLY A 345 -4.05 4.15 42.69
C GLY A 345 -5.02 4.89 43.63
N ALA A 346 -4.54 5.60 44.65
CA ALA A 346 -5.32 6.37 45.63
C ALA A 346 -5.03 7.89 45.58
N GLY A 347 -4.56 8.38 44.43
CA GLY A 347 -4.33 9.81 44.17
C GLY A 347 -2.97 10.35 44.62
N THR A 348 -2.11 9.54 45.25
CA THR A 348 -0.71 9.91 45.51
C THR A 348 0.12 9.65 44.26
N ILE A 349 0.70 10.72 43.72
CA ILE A 349 1.64 10.66 42.60
C ILE A 349 2.98 10.12 43.12
N TYR A 350 3.42 8.98 42.58
CA TYR A 350 4.76 8.45 42.80
C TYR A 350 5.80 9.14 41.94
N LEU A 351 5.46 9.41 40.68
CA LEU A 351 6.30 10.12 39.74
C LEU A 351 5.42 10.87 38.73
N ASN A 352 5.65 12.17 38.60
CA ASN A 352 5.23 12.96 37.45
C ASN A 352 6.48 13.29 36.64
N ILE A 353 6.46 12.98 35.34
CA ILE A 353 7.61 13.13 34.46
C ILE A 353 7.19 13.89 33.20
N SER A 354 7.92 14.95 32.87
CA SER A 354 7.64 15.73 31.65
C SER A 354 7.91 14.88 30.40
N MET A 355 7.00 14.99 29.43
CA MET A 355 7.14 14.42 28.09
C MET A 355 7.35 15.52 27.02
N GLY A 356 7.65 16.75 27.46
CA GLY A 356 7.86 17.92 26.60
C GLY A 356 6.56 18.60 26.15
N ALA A 357 6.69 19.60 25.28
CA ALA A 357 5.53 20.27 24.67
C ALA A 357 4.83 19.34 23.66
N ALA A 358 3.51 19.47 23.57
CA ALA A 358 2.69 18.78 22.59
C ALA A 358 3.05 19.25 21.17
N LEU A 359 3.21 18.30 20.25
CA LEU A 359 3.47 18.56 18.85
C LEU A 359 2.24 18.16 18.05
N TYR A 360 1.56 19.16 17.49
CA TYR A 360 0.36 18.96 16.69
C TYR A 360 0.70 18.74 15.23
N ASN A 361 -0.20 18.08 14.52
CA ASN A 361 -0.15 17.86 13.09
C ASN A 361 1.14 17.18 12.59
N SER A 362 1.72 16.31 13.43
CA SER A 362 2.92 15.53 13.13
C SER A 362 2.92 14.22 13.91
N TRP A 363 3.49 13.16 13.31
CA TRP A 363 3.69 11.88 13.97
C TRP A 363 4.84 11.96 14.97
N ASN A 364 4.60 11.52 16.20
CA ASN A 364 5.61 11.44 17.25
C ASN A 364 5.58 10.07 17.92
N HIS A 365 6.75 9.45 18.06
CA HIS A 365 6.92 8.21 18.82
C HIS A 365 7.30 8.53 20.25
N TYR A 366 6.61 7.89 21.21
CA TYR A 366 6.99 7.91 22.62
C TYR A 366 7.28 6.50 23.10
N ALA A 367 8.35 6.34 23.86
CA ALA A 367 8.63 5.13 24.62
C ALA A 367 8.92 5.48 26.09
N ILE A 368 8.17 4.86 26.98
CA ILE A 368 8.27 5.00 28.43
C ILE A 368 8.87 3.71 28.95
N VAL A 369 10.13 3.78 29.38
CA VAL A 369 10.93 2.60 29.73
C VAL A 369 11.30 2.64 31.19
N ARG A 370 10.95 1.60 31.94
CA ARG A 370 11.48 1.36 33.29
C ARG A 370 12.57 0.29 33.23
N SER A 371 13.76 0.64 33.73
CA SER A 371 14.85 -0.30 33.99
C SER A 371 15.33 -0.17 35.44
N GLY A 372 15.13 -1.22 36.22
CA GLY A 372 15.25 -1.15 37.68
C GLY A 372 14.32 -0.08 38.25
N ASN A 373 14.87 0.94 38.90
CA ASN A 373 14.11 2.07 39.43
C ASN A 373 14.07 3.28 38.50
N THR A 374 14.80 3.26 37.39
CA THR A 374 14.91 4.40 36.49
C THR A 374 13.83 4.34 35.42
N VAL A 375 13.05 5.41 35.30
CA VAL A 375 12.10 5.62 34.19
C VAL A 375 12.70 6.62 33.21
N THR A 376 12.82 6.24 31.95
CA THR A 376 13.30 7.08 30.86
C THR A 376 12.19 7.30 29.83
N ILE A 377 12.00 8.54 29.41
CA ILE A 377 11.08 8.90 28.33
C ILE A 377 11.91 9.21 27.09
N TYR A 378 11.65 8.46 26.03
CA TYR A 378 12.17 8.75 24.70
C TYR A 378 11.07 9.39 23.86
N ARG A 379 11.41 10.44 23.12
CA ARG A 379 10.58 11.00 22.05
C ARG A 379 11.36 10.95 20.75
N ASN A 380 10.76 10.38 19.72
CA ASN A 380 11.38 10.25 18.39
C ASN A 380 12.79 9.61 18.46
N GLY A 381 12.95 8.56 19.28
CA GLY A 381 14.21 7.83 19.44
C GLY A 381 15.25 8.49 20.37
N THR A 382 14.98 9.69 20.89
CA THR A 382 15.92 10.44 21.75
C THR A 382 15.40 10.54 23.18
N ASN A 383 16.26 10.30 24.17
CA ASN A 383 15.94 10.51 25.59
C ASN A 383 15.65 12.01 25.82
N ILE A 384 14.45 12.31 26.31
CA ILE A 384 14.04 13.69 26.64
C ILE A 384 13.92 13.92 28.15
N GLN A 385 13.80 12.86 28.95
CA GLN A 385 13.67 12.96 30.40
C GLN A 385 13.99 11.65 31.10
N THR A 386 14.56 11.73 32.30
CA THR A 386 14.82 10.58 33.17
C THR A 386 14.38 10.90 34.60
N GLY A 387 13.70 9.94 35.25
CA GLY A 387 13.24 10.04 36.63
C GLY A 387 13.43 8.74 37.39
N SER A 388 13.24 8.78 38.71
CA SER A 388 13.32 7.61 39.59
C SER A 388 11.93 7.26 40.11
N LEU A 389 11.53 6.01 39.92
CA LEU A 389 10.32 5.42 40.48
C LEU A 389 10.77 4.24 41.35
N THR A 390 10.79 4.41 42.66
CA THR A 390 11.23 3.35 43.60
C THR A 390 10.06 2.51 44.11
N GLN A 391 8.83 2.97 43.87
CA GLN A 391 7.61 2.31 44.33
C GLN A 391 7.19 1.20 43.36
N THR A 392 6.57 0.16 43.91
CA THR A 392 5.87 -0.88 43.17
C THR A 392 4.52 -0.34 42.69
N LEU A 393 4.24 -0.45 41.38
CA LEU A 393 2.93 -0.10 40.85
C LEU A 393 1.89 -1.15 41.29
N PRO A 394 0.74 -0.73 41.83
CA PRO A 394 -0.31 -1.67 42.22
C PRO A 394 -0.94 -2.34 40.99
N ALA A 395 -1.59 -3.49 41.23
CA ALA A 395 -2.48 -4.07 40.23
C ALA A 395 -3.73 -3.19 40.06
N ALA A 396 -4.28 -3.16 38.84
CA ALA A 396 -5.58 -2.52 38.58
C ALA A 396 -6.70 -3.55 38.67
N GLY A 397 -7.94 -3.08 38.79
CA GLY A 397 -9.15 -3.88 38.53
C GLY A 397 -10.02 -3.24 37.44
N GLN A 398 -9.42 -2.40 36.59
CA GLN A 398 -10.11 -1.59 35.59
C GLN A 398 -9.38 -1.66 34.24
N PRO A 399 -10.10 -1.42 33.13
CA PRO A 399 -9.54 -1.58 31.80
C PRO A 399 -8.42 -0.57 31.51
N ILE A 400 -7.53 -0.95 30.60
CA ILE A 400 -6.73 0.03 29.86
C ILE A 400 -7.67 0.79 28.93
N SER A 401 -7.57 2.12 28.91
CA SER A 401 -8.28 2.95 27.92
C SER A 401 -7.27 3.59 26.98
N ILE A 402 -7.54 3.52 25.68
CA ILE A 402 -6.78 4.19 24.62
C ILE A 402 -7.69 5.27 24.03
N GLY A 403 -7.22 6.51 24.05
CA GLY A 403 -7.94 7.67 23.53
C GLY A 403 -8.87 8.37 24.52
N ARG A 404 -8.91 7.99 25.81
CA ARG A 404 -9.73 8.68 26.82
C ARG A 404 -9.26 8.53 28.25
N MET A 405 -9.15 9.65 28.97
CA MET A 405 -8.88 9.65 30.40
C MET A 405 -10.12 9.31 31.23
N GLN A 406 -11.20 10.08 31.04
CA GLN A 406 -12.53 9.89 31.65
C GLN A 406 -13.57 10.61 30.77
N SER A 407 -14.82 10.70 31.20
CA SER A 407 -15.86 11.39 30.41
C SER A 407 -15.57 12.88 30.17
N GLY A 408 -15.59 13.31 28.90
CA GLY A 408 -15.27 14.68 28.46
C GLY A 408 -13.78 14.89 28.11
N TYR A 409 -12.93 13.91 28.39
CA TYR A 409 -11.47 14.00 28.30
C TYR A 409 -10.91 13.04 27.25
N ASP A 410 -11.42 13.21 26.04
CA ASP A 410 -11.17 12.32 24.89
C ASP A 410 -10.07 12.89 23.98
N PHE A 411 -9.13 12.03 23.57
CA PHE A 411 -8.02 12.34 22.68
C PHE A 411 -8.52 12.73 21.29
N ASN A 412 -7.89 13.73 20.67
CA ASN A 412 -8.22 14.19 19.32
C ASN A 412 -7.01 13.99 18.39
N GLY A 413 -7.12 13.03 17.49
CA GLY A 413 -6.07 12.69 16.53
C GLY A 413 -5.93 11.19 16.30
N TYR A 414 -4.74 10.77 15.88
CA TYR A 414 -4.44 9.39 15.52
C TYR A 414 -3.48 8.75 16.51
N ILE A 415 -3.71 7.48 16.82
CA ILE A 415 -2.80 6.65 17.62
C ILE A 415 -2.44 5.43 16.78
N SER A 416 -1.17 5.06 16.77
CA SER A 416 -0.67 3.89 16.05
C SER A 416 0.31 3.09 16.91
N ASN A 417 0.35 1.77 16.74
CA ASN A 417 1.34 0.88 17.35
C ASN A 417 1.47 1.02 18.88
N VAL A 418 0.34 0.98 19.59
CA VAL A 418 0.37 0.87 21.05
C VAL A 418 0.92 -0.50 21.42
N ARG A 419 2.12 -0.54 22.01
CA ARG A 419 2.78 -1.76 22.46
C ARG A 419 3.12 -1.66 23.95
N LEU A 420 2.64 -2.64 24.73
CA LEU A 420 3.01 -2.82 26.13
C LEU A 420 3.88 -4.06 26.24
N VAL A 421 5.06 -3.90 26.83
CA VAL A 421 6.04 -4.97 27.06
C VAL A 421 6.28 -5.08 28.56
N LYS A 422 5.99 -6.25 29.13
CA LYS A 422 6.19 -6.54 30.55
C LYS A 422 7.49 -7.33 30.74
N GLY A 423 8.29 -6.92 31.72
CA GLY A 423 9.54 -7.57 32.10
C GLY A 423 10.77 -7.18 31.27
N VAL A 424 10.66 -6.19 30.37
CA VAL A 424 11.77 -5.76 29.51
C VAL A 424 11.83 -4.24 29.41
N ALA A 425 12.99 -3.69 29.73
CA ALA A 425 13.40 -2.35 29.32
C ALA A 425 13.89 -2.40 27.87
N VAL A 426 13.02 -2.14 26.90
CA VAL A 426 13.31 -2.33 25.47
C VAL A 426 14.39 -1.38 25.00
N TYR A 427 14.39 -0.13 25.48
CA TYR A 427 15.35 0.89 25.05
C TYR A 427 16.30 1.30 26.18
N THR A 428 17.59 1.07 26.00
CA THR A 428 18.64 1.33 26.99
C THR A 428 19.44 2.62 26.72
N GLY A 429 19.12 3.31 25.63
CA GLY A 429 19.69 4.58 25.18
C GLY A 429 18.98 5.09 23.93
N ASN A 430 19.49 6.15 23.32
CA ASN A 430 18.93 6.68 22.07
C ASN A 430 18.94 5.61 20.97
N PHE A 431 17.86 5.52 20.20
CA PHE A 431 17.66 4.47 19.19
C PHE A 431 17.14 5.04 17.87
N THR A 432 17.31 4.30 16.80
CA THR A 432 16.72 4.62 15.49
C THR A 432 15.26 4.22 15.48
N LEU A 433 14.39 5.12 15.02
CA LEU A 433 12.95 4.87 14.98
C LEU A 433 12.61 3.65 14.11
N PRO A 434 11.59 2.86 14.51
CA PRO A 434 11.03 1.84 13.65
C PRO A 434 10.56 2.43 12.32
N THR A 435 10.94 1.80 11.21
CA THR A 435 10.52 2.18 9.84
C THR A 435 9.34 1.35 9.34
N SER A 436 8.86 0.40 10.15
CA SER A 436 7.71 -0.46 9.87
C SER A 436 6.88 -0.65 11.15
N PRO A 437 5.63 -1.12 11.05
CA PRO A 437 4.81 -1.44 12.22
C PRO A 437 5.54 -2.33 13.21
N LEU A 438 5.35 -2.04 14.50
CA LEU A 438 5.81 -2.85 15.61
C LEU A 438 5.17 -4.23 15.54
N THR A 439 5.94 -5.25 15.91
CA THR A 439 5.46 -6.62 16.05
C THR A 439 5.55 -7.08 17.50
N ALA A 440 4.90 -8.19 17.84
CA ALA A 440 4.94 -8.77 19.18
C ALA A 440 6.34 -9.30 19.57
N THR A 441 7.24 -9.42 18.59
CA THR A 441 8.63 -9.79 18.78
C THR A 441 9.55 -8.70 18.24
N GLN A 442 10.79 -8.68 18.69
CA GLN A 442 11.79 -7.77 18.17
C GLN A 442 13.18 -8.39 18.39
N SER A 443 14.04 -8.29 17.38
CA SER A 443 15.45 -8.65 17.54
C SER A 443 16.20 -7.55 18.27
N ALA A 444 17.24 -7.92 19.02
CA ALA A 444 18.12 -6.93 19.65
C ALA A 444 18.83 -6.06 18.58
N GLY A 445 19.13 -4.83 18.95
CA GLY A 445 19.82 -3.86 18.11
C GLY A 445 20.62 -2.86 18.95
N THR A 446 21.13 -1.80 18.33
CA THR A 446 21.84 -0.74 19.07
C THR A 446 20.89 -0.07 20.04
N ASN A 447 21.17 -0.19 21.35
CA ASN A 447 20.31 0.30 22.45
C ASN A 447 18.89 -0.27 22.46
N ILE A 448 18.67 -1.42 21.81
CA ILE A 448 17.38 -2.11 21.71
C ILE A 448 17.54 -3.54 22.24
N ALA A 449 16.80 -3.89 23.28
CA ALA A 449 16.70 -5.26 23.77
C ALA A 449 15.75 -6.10 22.91
N ALA A 450 16.01 -7.40 22.83
CA ALA A 450 15.11 -8.34 22.17
C ALA A 450 13.81 -8.50 22.97
N ILE A 451 12.71 -8.70 22.24
CA ILE A 451 11.39 -9.02 22.78
C ILE A 451 10.98 -10.38 22.24
N THR A 452 10.65 -11.30 23.15
CA THR A 452 10.03 -12.59 22.84
C THR A 452 8.49 -12.44 22.85
N GLY A 453 7.79 -13.31 22.13
CA GLY A 453 6.34 -13.12 21.89
C GLY A 453 5.49 -13.01 23.15
N THR A 454 5.87 -13.68 24.24
CA THR A 454 5.13 -13.68 25.52
C THR A 454 5.34 -12.41 26.35
N GLN A 455 6.34 -11.59 26.04
CA GLN A 455 6.63 -10.34 26.77
C GLN A 455 5.79 -9.17 26.28
N THR A 456 5.34 -9.20 25.01
CA THR A 456 4.37 -8.22 24.51
C THR A 456 2.99 -8.58 25.06
N SER A 457 2.49 -7.77 25.98
CA SER A 457 1.20 -7.95 26.66
C SER A 457 0.02 -7.35 25.90
N LEU A 458 0.28 -6.35 25.06
CA LEU A 458 -0.71 -5.73 24.17
C LEU A 458 0.02 -5.14 22.96
N LEU A 459 -0.53 -5.33 21.77
CA LEU A 459 -0.08 -4.70 20.54
C LEU A 459 -1.27 -4.36 19.63
N THR A 460 -1.70 -3.10 19.66
CA THR A 460 -2.91 -2.63 18.96
C THR A 460 -2.73 -1.27 18.27
N CYS A 461 -3.75 -0.81 17.53
CA CYS A 461 -3.76 0.39 16.69
C CYS A 461 -2.82 0.39 15.47
N GLN A 462 -2.23 -0.74 15.08
CA GLN A 462 -1.32 -0.87 13.92
C GLN A 462 -1.87 -1.73 12.77
N SER A 463 -3.09 -2.22 12.91
CA SER A 463 -3.72 -3.15 11.98
C SER A 463 -4.88 -2.48 11.24
N ASN A 464 -5.28 -3.05 10.11
CA ASN A 464 -6.51 -2.70 9.38
C ASN A 464 -7.81 -3.04 10.16
N ARG A 465 -7.65 -3.58 11.38
CA ARG A 465 -8.66 -4.10 12.31
C ARG A 465 -8.40 -3.62 13.74
N PHE A 466 -9.45 -3.60 14.55
CA PHE A 466 -9.33 -3.48 16.00
C PHE A 466 -8.94 -4.84 16.59
N ILE A 467 -7.64 -5.11 16.67
CA ILE A 467 -7.09 -6.37 17.13
C ILE A 467 -5.90 -6.14 18.06
N ASP A 468 -5.69 -7.08 18.98
CA ASP A 468 -4.43 -7.26 19.69
C ASP A 468 -3.60 -8.33 18.98
N ASN A 469 -2.45 -7.95 18.44
CA ASN A 469 -1.50 -8.84 17.78
C ASN A 469 -0.42 -9.38 18.72
N SER A 470 -0.62 -9.31 20.04
CA SER A 470 0.23 -9.97 21.03
C SER A 470 0.12 -11.50 20.93
N ALA A 471 1.02 -12.24 21.62
CA ALA A 471 0.94 -13.71 21.68
C ALA A 471 -0.22 -14.23 22.54
N SER A 472 -0.85 -13.38 23.36
CA SER A 472 -2.06 -13.70 24.13
C SER A 472 -3.12 -12.61 23.89
N PRO A 473 -3.74 -12.60 22.69
CA PRO A 473 -4.62 -11.51 22.26
C PRO A 473 -5.74 -11.21 23.24
N LYS A 474 -5.89 -9.93 23.60
CA LYS A 474 -7.06 -9.42 24.32
C LYS A 474 -8.12 -8.90 23.36
N THR A 475 -9.39 -9.03 23.74
CA THR A 475 -10.48 -8.38 23.02
C THR A 475 -10.35 -6.86 23.14
N ILE A 476 -10.33 -6.18 21.99
CA ILE A 476 -10.39 -4.72 21.91
C ILE A 476 -11.85 -4.30 21.83
N THR A 477 -12.36 -3.62 22.85
CA THR A 477 -13.70 -3.05 22.85
C THR A 477 -13.66 -1.65 22.25
N VAL A 478 -14.44 -1.44 21.18
CA VAL A 478 -14.60 -0.12 20.55
C VAL A 478 -15.77 0.62 21.19
N ASN A 479 -15.52 1.82 21.71
CA ASN A 479 -16.55 2.69 22.29
C ASN A 479 -16.66 3.97 21.47
N GLY A 480 -17.87 4.29 21.02
CA GLY A 480 -18.09 5.36 20.03
C GLY A 480 -17.68 4.94 18.62
N ASN A 481 -17.33 5.91 17.77
CA ASN A 481 -17.02 5.72 16.35
C ASN A 481 -15.52 5.87 16.07
N VAL A 482 -14.67 5.16 16.83
CA VAL A 482 -13.24 5.07 16.48
C VAL A 482 -13.12 4.45 15.10
N SER A 483 -12.27 4.99 14.23
CA SER A 483 -12.05 4.47 12.88
C SER A 483 -10.61 4.03 12.65
N VAL A 484 -10.42 2.94 11.91
CA VAL A 484 -9.13 2.52 11.38
C VAL A 484 -8.82 3.36 10.13
N GLN A 485 -7.62 3.93 10.07
CA GLN A 485 -7.19 4.83 9.00
C GLN A 485 -5.92 4.31 8.34
N ALA A 486 -5.86 4.44 7.01
CA ALA A 486 -4.67 4.19 6.20
C ALA A 486 -3.72 5.40 6.23
N PHE A 487 -3.54 5.98 7.42
CA PHE A 487 -2.61 7.07 7.71
C PHE A 487 -1.73 6.62 8.86
N SER A 488 -0.44 6.45 8.60
CA SER A 488 0.48 5.83 9.55
C SER A 488 1.82 6.59 9.61
N PRO A 489 2.63 6.40 10.67
CA PRO A 489 3.93 7.05 10.78
C PRO A 489 4.99 6.47 9.82
N PHE A 490 4.68 5.37 9.13
CA PHE A 490 5.60 4.66 8.25
C PHE A 490 5.35 5.04 6.81
N GLN A 491 6.45 5.18 6.07
CA GLN A 491 6.39 5.26 4.63
C GLN A 491 6.02 3.87 4.09
N PRO A 492 5.11 3.76 3.11
CA PRO A 492 4.90 2.51 2.41
C PRO A 492 6.21 2.04 1.77
N THR A 493 6.42 0.73 1.69
CA THR A 493 7.69 0.15 1.20
C THR A 493 7.69 -0.16 -0.30
N ALA A 494 6.53 -0.03 -0.95
CA ALA A 494 6.40 -0.11 -2.41
C ALA A 494 5.28 0.82 -2.88
N ALA A 495 5.34 1.24 -4.15
CA ALA A 495 4.23 1.89 -4.85
C ALA A 495 2.99 0.99 -4.86
N TYR A 496 1.81 1.60 -5.01
CA TYR A 496 0.58 0.83 -5.17
C TYR A 496 0.67 -0.09 -6.39
N SER A 497 0.26 -1.34 -6.22
CA SER A 497 0.05 -2.27 -7.31
C SER A 497 -1.23 -3.05 -7.09
N ALA A 498 -2.09 -3.08 -8.10
CA ALA A 498 -3.35 -3.80 -8.06
C ALA A 498 -3.18 -5.31 -7.76
N SER A 499 -2.05 -5.93 -8.15
CA SER A 499 -1.80 -7.35 -7.86
C SER A 499 -1.47 -7.62 -6.38
N THR A 500 -0.84 -6.66 -5.71
CA THR A 500 -0.34 -6.82 -4.34
C THR A 500 -1.33 -6.26 -3.32
N ASN A 501 -1.91 -5.11 -3.65
CA ASN A 501 -2.82 -4.38 -2.77
C ASN A 501 -4.29 -4.69 -3.10
N GLY A 502 -4.62 -5.12 -4.32
CA GLY A 502 -6.02 -5.26 -4.74
C GLY A 502 -6.71 -3.90 -4.86
N GLY A 503 -8.04 -3.92 -4.83
CA GLY A 503 -8.86 -2.72 -4.71
C GLY A 503 -10.14 -3.02 -3.95
N SER A 504 -11.07 -2.07 -3.93
CA SER A 504 -12.41 -2.30 -3.40
C SER A 504 -13.47 -1.58 -4.21
N GLY A 505 -14.72 -2.03 -4.07
CA GLY A 505 -15.89 -1.31 -4.53
C GLY A 505 -16.53 -0.56 -3.37
N TYR A 506 -16.86 0.71 -3.56
CA TYR A 506 -17.61 1.53 -2.60
C TYR A 506 -19.08 1.59 -2.99
N PHE A 507 -19.94 1.34 -2.00
CA PHE A 507 -21.41 1.35 -2.10
C PHE A 507 -21.95 2.40 -1.11
N ASP A 508 -22.80 3.31 -1.58
CA ASP A 508 -23.26 4.46 -0.79
C ASP A 508 -24.49 4.17 0.10
N GLY A 509 -25.15 3.03 -0.09
CA GLY A 509 -26.38 2.65 0.60
C GLY A 509 -27.68 3.11 -0.08
N SER A 510 -27.62 3.64 -1.30
CA SER A 510 -28.80 4.12 -2.06
C SER A 510 -28.77 3.65 -3.51
N GLY A 511 -29.49 2.55 -3.83
CA GLY A 511 -29.61 2.06 -5.20
C GLY A 511 -28.36 1.35 -5.77
N ASP A 512 -27.28 1.35 -5.00
CA ASP A 512 -25.98 0.79 -5.32
C ASP A 512 -25.89 -0.74 -5.23
N TYR A 513 -25.62 -1.40 -6.35
CA TYR A 513 -25.25 -2.82 -6.40
C TYR A 513 -24.65 -3.25 -7.74
N LEU A 514 -23.89 -4.33 -7.71
CA LEU A 514 -23.42 -5.03 -8.90
C LEU A 514 -24.31 -6.23 -9.19
N SER A 515 -24.66 -6.47 -10.45
CA SER A 515 -25.40 -7.65 -10.88
C SER A 515 -24.67 -8.39 -12.00
N PHE A 516 -24.82 -9.72 -12.02
CA PHE A 516 -24.14 -10.61 -12.97
C PHE A 516 -24.95 -11.89 -13.22
N SER A 517 -24.56 -12.66 -14.23
CA SER A 517 -25.21 -13.93 -14.56
C SER A 517 -25.15 -14.91 -13.39
N ALA A 518 -26.26 -15.63 -13.18
CA ALA A 518 -26.44 -16.51 -12.03
C ALA A 518 -25.37 -17.61 -11.91
N VAL A 519 -24.97 -17.90 -10.67
CA VAL A 519 -24.19 -19.10 -10.33
C VAL A 519 -25.06 -19.99 -9.45
N SER A 520 -25.50 -21.14 -9.96
CA SER A 520 -26.20 -22.13 -9.11
C SER A 520 -25.18 -22.83 -8.20
N VAL A 521 -25.46 -22.84 -6.89
CA VAL A 521 -24.65 -23.53 -5.88
C VAL A 521 -25.08 -25.01 -5.76
N GLY A 522 -26.39 -25.27 -5.91
CA GLY A 522 -26.97 -26.60 -5.76
C GLY A 522 -26.78 -27.18 -4.36
N THR A 523 -26.54 -28.49 -4.29
CA THR A 523 -26.15 -29.21 -3.05
C THR A 523 -24.63 -29.34 -2.88
N SER A 524 -23.84 -28.74 -3.77
CA SER A 524 -22.38 -28.89 -3.79
C SER A 524 -21.70 -28.19 -2.60
N ALA A 525 -20.47 -28.60 -2.28
CA ALA A 525 -19.60 -27.83 -1.42
C ALA A 525 -19.39 -26.41 -1.99
N PHE A 526 -19.24 -25.40 -1.12
CA PHE A 526 -18.96 -24.04 -1.55
C PHE A 526 -18.14 -23.25 -0.52
N THR A 527 -17.50 -22.19 -0.98
CA THR A 527 -17.06 -21.08 -0.13
C THR A 527 -17.42 -19.76 -0.80
N PHE A 528 -18.05 -18.88 -0.05
CA PHE A 528 -18.09 -17.47 -0.36
C PHE A 528 -17.22 -16.71 0.65
N GLU A 529 -16.38 -15.78 0.18
CA GLU A 529 -15.64 -14.90 1.07
C GLU A 529 -15.50 -13.49 0.51
N CYS A 530 -15.34 -12.51 1.40
CA CYS A 530 -14.97 -11.15 1.07
C CYS A 530 -14.40 -10.40 2.28
N TRP A 531 -13.79 -9.26 2.00
CA TRP A 531 -13.51 -8.23 2.98
C TRP A 531 -14.55 -7.13 2.91
N VAL A 532 -14.96 -6.62 4.08
CA VAL A 532 -15.95 -5.54 4.17
C VAL A 532 -15.50 -4.47 5.16
N TYR A 533 -15.68 -3.20 4.79
CA TYR A 533 -15.48 -2.05 5.67
C TYR A 533 -16.80 -1.26 5.73
N THR A 534 -17.48 -1.24 6.87
CA THR A 534 -18.81 -0.63 7.00
C THR A 534 -18.73 0.76 7.65
N SER A 535 -19.52 1.72 7.18
CA SER A 535 -19.51 3.11 7.72
C SER A 535 -20.22 3.24 9.07
N ALA A 536 -21.18 2.35 9.35
CA ALA A 536 -21.93 2.26 10.60
C ALA A 536 -22.38 0.80 10.87
N ALA A 537 -23.09 0.59 11.98
CA ALA A 537 -23.79 -0.66 12.28
C ALA A 537 -25.08 -0.78 11.43
N ASN A 538 -24.96 -0.78 10.10
CA ASN A 538 -26.10 -0.94 9.17
C ASN A 538 -26.24 -2.41 8.74
N THR A 539 -27.41 -2.86 8.28
CA THR A 539 -27.50 -4.17 7.60
C THR A 539 -26.53 -4.17 6.41
N LEU A 540 -25.71 -5.21 6.27
CA LEU A 540 -24.97 -5.48 5.05
C LEU A 540 -25.60 -6.73 4.43
N GLN A 541 -26.26 -6.61 3.29
CA GLN A 541 -26.76 -7.78 2.58
C GLN A 541 -25.85 -8.11 1.40
N LEU A 542 -25.31 -9.33 1.38
CA LEU A 542 -24.45 -9.85 0.32
C LEU A 542 -25.19 -10.98 -0.43
N THR A 543 -26.02 -10.63 -1.40
CA THR A 543 -26.93 -11.59 -2.03
C THR A 543 -26.31 -12.37 -3.20
N PHE A 544 -25.69 -13.52 -2.92
CA PHE A 544 -25.23 -14.48 -3.94
C PHE A 544 -26.36 -15.33 -4.55
N GLY A 545 -27.46 -14.72 -4.97
CA GLY A 545 -28.64 -15.47 -5.38
C GLY A 545 -29.96 -14.71 -5.29
N ALA A 546 -30.65 -14.57 -6.44
CA ALA A 546 -31.99 -14.05 -6.71
C ALA A 546 -32.33 -12.57 -6.38
N PRO A 547 -32.99 -11.82 -7.30
CA PRO A 547 -33.48 -10.48 -7.09
C PRO A 547 -35.00 -10.55 -6.98
N SER A 548 -35.51 -10.83 -5.79
CA SER A 548 -36.88 -10.47 -5.48
C SER A 548 -37.11 -10.54 -3.98
N ILE A 549 -38.12 -9.81 -3.56
CA ILE A 549 -38.88 -10.03 -2.32
C ILE A 549 -39.31 -11.50 -2.08
N ASN A 550 -39.11 -12.45 -3.02
CA ASN A 550 -39.44 -13.88 -2.90
C ASN A 550 -38.51 -14.80 -3.74
N PRO A 551 -37.29 -15.13 -3.30
CA PRO A 551 -36.30 -15.86 -4.09
C PRO A 551 -36.49 -17.38 -4.02
N THR A 552 -37.25 -17.99 -4.94
CA THR A 552 -37.38 -19.45 -4.97
C THR A 552 -36.03 -20.12 -5.29
N GLY A 553 -35.40 -20.70 -4.26
CA GLY A 553 -34.24 -21.59 -4.38
C GLY A 553 -32.83 -20.98 -4.40
N GLY A 554 -32.63 -19.65 -4.39
CA GLY A 554 -31.29 -19.03 -4.41
C GLY A 554 -30.56 -19.05 -3.05
N LEU A 555 -29.23 -18.86 -3.02
CA LEU A 555 -28.46 -18.64 -1.77
C LEU A 555 -28.32 -17.14 -1.50
N SER A 556 -28.91 -16.61 -0.42
CA SER A 556 -28.60 -15.25 0.06
C SER A 556 -27.72 -15.32 1.30
N ILE A 557 -26.68 -14.47 1.39
CA ILE A 557 -25.81 -14.34 2.56
C ILE A 557 -25.99 -12.94 3.14
N GLN A 558 -26.56 -12.83 4.33
CA GLN A 558 -26.96 -11.54 4.88
C GLN A 558 -26.25 -11.29 6.21
N LEU A 559 -25.58 -10.16 6.35
CA LEU A 559 -25.13 -9.64 7.63
C LEU A 559 -26.20 -8.69 8.17
N LEU A 560 -26.93 -9.15 9.19
CA LEU A 560 -28.08 -8.42 9.70
C LEU A 560 -27.66 -7.12 10.41
N SER A 561 -28.55 -6.12 10.45
CA SER A 561 -28.32 -4.82 11.12
C SER A 561 -27.97 -4.95 12.60
N ASN A 562 -28.35 -6.06 13.25
CA ASN A 562 -27.98 -6.33 14.64
C ASN A 562 -26.46 -6.46 14.84
N GLY A 563 -25.68 -6.60 13.77
CA GLY A 563 -24.22 -6.64 13.79
C GLY A 563 -23.62 -7.92 14.34
N THR A 564 -24.43 -8.93 14.69
CA THR A 564 -23.99 -10.19 15.31
C THR A 564 -24.48 -11.42 14.57
N THR A 565 -25.30 -11.27 13.53
CA THR A 565 -25.88 -12.40 12.80
C THR A 565 -25.50 -12.38 11.34
N VAL A 566 -25.01 -13.53 10.86
CA VAL A 566 -24.94 -13.87 9.44
C VAL A 566 -26.02 -14.90 9.13
N GLN A 567 -26.87 -14.62 8.16
CA GLN A 567 -28.01 -15.43 7.78
C GLN A 567 -27.81 -15.99 6.37
N LEU A 568 -28.06 -17.29 6.20
CA LEU A 568 -28.11 -17.98 4.93
C LEU A 568 -29.57 -18.32 4.62
N ASP A 569 -30.11 -17.71 3.56
CA ASP A 569 -31.50 -17.89 3.17
C ASP A 569 -31.64 -18.61 1.84
N SER A 570 -32.72 -19.39 1.76
CA SER A 570 -33.41 -19.69 0.50
C SER A 570 -34.91 -19.75 0.82
N TYR A 571 -35.77 -19.16 0.00
CA TYR A 571 -37.21 -19.02 0.30
C TYR A 571 -37.96 -20.37 0.49
N THR A 572 -37.34 -21.49 0.14
CA THR A 572 -37.92 -22.85 0.22
C THR A 572 -37.55 -23.62 1.48
N VAL A 573 -36.65 -23.13 2.34
CA VAL A 573 -36.29 -23.77 3.62
C VAL A 573 -36.15 -22.73 4.74
N SER A 574 -36.15 -23.19 6.00
CA SER A 574 -35.88 -22.33 7.16
C SER A 574 -34.50 -21.66 7.06
N ASN A 575 -34.46 -20.36 7.38
CA ASN A 575 -33.25 -19.55 7.43
C ASN A 575 -32.22 -20.18 8.38
N GLN A 576 -30.98 -20.35 7.93
CA GLN A 576 -29.87 -20.76 8.80
C GLN A 576 -29.14 -19.51 9.30
N GLN A 577 -29.06 -19.34 10.63
CA GLN A 577 -28.41 -18.18 11.25
C GLN A 577 -27.16 -18.60 12.02
N PHE A 578 -26.12 -17.78 11.89
CA PHE A 578 -24.83 -17.95 12.55
C PHE A 578 -24.54 -16.70 13.40
N THR A 579 -24.19 -16.91 14.66
CA THR A 579 -23.78 -15.84 15.58
C THR A 579 -22.29 -15.57 15.46
N ILE A 580 -21.94 -14.38 14.98
CA ILE A 580 -20.57 -13.88 14.89
C ILE A 580 -20.27 -12.92 16.05
N PRO A 581 -18.98 -12.70 16.38
CA PRO A 581 -18.60 -11.56 17.22
C PRO A 581 -19.20 -10.26 16.67
N THR A 582 -19.57 -9.34 17.57
CA THR A 582 -20.13 -8.04 17.16
C THR A 582 -19.22 -7.36 16.14
N ARG A 583 -19.76 -7.10 14.95
CA ARG A 583 -19.07 -6.37 13.89
C ARG A 583 -18.66 -5.00 14.39
N THR A 584 -17.39 -4.68 14.20
CA THR A 584 -16.86 -3.33 14.37
C THR A 584 -16.96 -2.57 13.06
N ALA A 585 -17.75 -1.48 13.04
CA ALA A 585 -17.76 -0.54 11.93
C ALA A 585 -16.40 0.17 11.83
N GLN A 586 -16.18 0.87 10.71
CA GLN A 586 -15.00 1.70 10.46
C GLN A 586 -13.67 0.93 10.60
N SER A 587 -13.68 -0.35 10.22
CA SER A 587 -12.54 -1.25 10.15
C SER A 587 -12.80 -2.33 9.11
N TRP A 588 -11.75 -2.90 8.53
CA TRP A 588 -11.87 -4.01 7.60
C TRP A 588 -12.24 -5.29 8.35
N ASN A 589 -13.21 -6.06 7.88
CA ASN A 589 -13.58 -7.35 8.45
C ASN A 589 -13.60 -8.42 7.36
N HIS A 590 -13.08 -9.61 7.65
CA HIS A 590 -13.13 -10.74 6.72
C HIS A 590 -14.31 -11.66 7.05
N LEU A 591 -15.14 -11.93 6.05
CA LEU A 591 -16.24 -12.88 6.12
C LEU A 591 -15.91 -14.07 5.22
N ALA A 592 -16.05 -15.28 5.75
CA ALA A 592 -16.07 -16.49 4.94
C ALA A 592 -17.24 -17.39 5.36
N VAL A 593 -18.02 -17.84 4.39
CA VAL A 593 -19.15 -18.76 4.54
C VAL A 593 -18.83 -20.01 3.74
N CYS A 594 -18.83 -21.17 4.39
CA CYS A 594 -18.37 -22.39 3.75
C CYS A 594 -19.27 -23.59 4.07
N ARG A 595 -19.51 -24.43 3.05
CA ARG A 595 -20.10 -25.76 3.16
C ARG A 595 -19.15 -26.79 2.55
N ASP A 596 -18.80 -27.85 3.28
CA ASP A 596 -17.95 -28.93 2.78
C ASP A 596 -18.74 -30.05 2.08
N GLY A 597 -18.03 -31.05 1.55
CA GLY A 597 -18.63 -32.21 0.86
C GLY A 597 -19.43 -33.15 1.77
N SER A 598 -19.29 -33.01 3.10
CA SER A 598 -20.04 -33.75 4.11
C SER A 598 -21.25 -32.97 4.63
N ASN A 599 -21.57 -31.83 4.01
CA ASN A 599 -22.64 -30.90 4.39
C ASN A 599 -22.40 -30.15 5.71
N ASN A 600 -21.18 -30.13 6.24
CA ASN A 600 -20.84 -29.24 7.35
C ASN A 600 -20.82 -27.81 6.84
N CYS A 601 -21.48 -26.88 7.52
CA CYS A 601 -21.60 -25.49 7.13
C CYS A 601 -21.33 -24.55 8.31
N THR A 602 -20.56 -23.49 8.07
CA THR A 602 -20.33 -22.46 9.08
C THR A 602 -19.98 -21.10 8.47
N VAL A 603 -19.83 -20.11 9.35
CA VAL A 603 -19.34 -18.77 9.06
C VAL A 603 -18.09 -18.52 9.89
N PHE A 604 -17.04 -18.00 9.26
CA PHE A 604 -15.88 -17.42 9.90
C PHE A 604 -15.94 -15.89 9.80
N TRP A 605 -15.76 -15.22 10.93
CA TRP A 605 -15.70 -13.77 11.03
C TRP A 605 -14.34 -13.37 11.60
N ASN A 606 -13.55 -12.63 10.82
CA ASN A 606 -12.17 -12.27 11.16
C ASN A 606 -11.30 -13.48 11.54
N GLY A 607 -11.58 -14.62 10.91
CA GLY A 607 -10.88 -15.88 11.15
C GLY A 607 -11.46 -16.73 12.29
N THR A 608 -12.36 -16.20 13.12
CA THR A 608 -12.99 -16.95 14.22
C THR A 608 -14.28 -17.59 13.74
N ARG A 609 -14.49 -18.89 14.01
CA ARG A 609 -15.76 -19.56 13.67
C ARG A 609 -16.91 -19.00 14.52
N SER A 610 -18.08 -18.89 13.92
CA SER A 610 -19.36 -18.61 14.59
C SER A 610 -19.55 -19.43 15.87
N SER A 611 -20.09 -18.80 16.92
CA SER A 611 -20.40 -19.48 18.18
C SER A 611 -21.53 -20.50 18.06
N THR A 612 -22.31 -20.45 16.97
CA THR A 612 -23.26 -21.50 16.59
C THR A 612 -22.54 -22.82 16.24
N GLY A 613 -21.25 -22.76 15.92
CA GLY A 613 -20.46 -23.91 15.50
C GLY A 613 -20.66 -24.29 14.03
N SER A 614 -20.30 -25.54 13.70
CA SER A 614 -20.59 -26.14 12.40
C SER A 614 -21.94 -26.83 12.46
N VAL A 615 -22.81 -26.59 11.47
CA VAL A 615 -24.15 -27.19 11.38
C VAL A 615 -24.28 -28.00 10.09
N THR A 616 -25.21 -28.95 10.05
CA THR A 616 -25.54 -29.66 8.81
C THR A 616 -26.38 -28.76 7.90
N ASN A 617 -25.97 -28.59 6.65
CA ASN A 617 -26.71 -27.87 5.60
C ASN A 617 -26.84 -28.74 4.35
N THR A 618 -28.02 -29.29 4.10
CA THR A 618 -28.34 -30.09 2.91
C THR A 618 -29.16 -29.32 1.87
N THR A 619 -29.24 -27.99 2.01
CA THR A 619 -30.12 -27.14 1.20
C THR A 619 -29.69 -27.14 -0.27
N ASN A 620 -30.65 -27.32 -1.18
CA ASN A 620 -30.40 -27.22 -2.62
C ASN A 620 -30.61 -25.79 -3.11
N TYR A 621 -29.52 -25.05 -3.28
CA TYR A 621 -29.52 -23.67 -3.75
C TYR A 621 -29.57 -23.61 -5.30
N SER A 622 -30.74 -23.89 -5.85
CA SER A 622 -31.02 -24.02 -7.30
C SER A 622 -31.51 -22.74 -8.00
N GLY A 623 -31.79 -21.66 -7.27
CA GLY A 623 -32.35 -20.42 -7.80
C GLY A 623 -31.35 -19.55 -8.57
N GLY A 624 -31.86 -18.68 -9.46
CA GLY A 624 -31.07 -17.84 -10.36
C GLY A 624 -30.92 -16.37 -9.93
N PHE A 625 -30.04 -15.64 -10.65
CA PHE A 625 -29.44 -14.28 -10.49
C PHE A 625 -28.39 -14.12 -9.39
N GLY A 626 -27.36 -13.29 -9.61
CA GLY A 626 -26.32 -12.96 -8.61
C GLY A 626 -26.11 -11.45 -8.47
N ASN A 627 -26.04 -10.96 -7.23
CA ASN A 627 -25.83 -9.56 -6.89
C ASN A 627 -24.77 -9.39 -5.80
N ILE A 628 -24.09 -8.24 -5.77
CA ILE A 628 -23.23 -7.83 -4.65
C ILE A 628 -23.60 -6.39 -4.28
N GLY A 629 -23.82 -6.13 -2.99
CA GLY A 629 -24.10 -4.80 -2.46
C GLY A 629 -25.57 -4.50 -2.16
N ALA A 630 -26.53 -5.25 -2.69
CA ALA A 630 -27.95 -5.14 -2.32
C ALA A 630 -28.75 -6.40 -2.72
N ASN A 631 -29.98 -6.52 -2.23
CA ASN A 631 -30.99 -7.45 -2.75
C ASN A 631 -31.87 -6.74 -3.79
N GLY A 632 -31.42 -6.71 -5.04
CA GLY A 632 -32.21 -6.14 -6.15
C GLY A 632 -32.60 -4.67 -5.95
N GLY A 633 -31.73 -3.89 -5.30
CA GLY A 633 -31.96 -2.47 -4.98
C GLY A 633 -32.59 -2.20 -3.60
N PHE A 634 -33.03 -3.23 -2.88
CA PHE A 634 -33.47 -3.13 -1.48
C PHE A 634 -32.33 -3.49 -0.53
N GLU A 635 -32.39 -3.00 0.72
CA GLU A 635 -31.45 -3.37 1.79
C GLU A 635 -29.98 -3.11 1.39
N ALA A 636 -29.75 -1.95 0.76
CA ALA A 636 -28.47 -1.56 0.18
C ALA A 636 -27.36 -1.44 1.24
N PHE A 637 -26.17 -1.92 0.85
CA PHE A 637 -24.96 -1.84 1.65
C PHE A 637 -24.35 -0.44 1.61
N THR A 638 -23.88 0.04 2.76
CA THR A 638 -23.03 1.24 2.84
C THR A 638 -21.64 0.86 3.32
N GLY A 639 -20.64 1.06 2.45
CA GLY A 639 -19.24 0.81 2.76
C GLY A 639 -18.48 0.21 1.58
N TYR A 640 -17.38 -0.47 1.91
CA TYR A 640 -16.49 -1.08 0.92
C TYR A 640 -16.56 -2.60 0.92
N ILE A 641 -16.46 -3.21 -0.26
CA ILE A 641 -16.28 -4.65 -0.45
C ILE A 641 -14.99 -4.87 -1.24
N SER A 642 -14.12 -5.75 -0.76
CA SER A 642 -12.86 -6.11 -1.43
C SER A 642 -12.72 -7.64 -1.54
N GLY A 643 -12.17 -8.09 -2.68
CA GLY A 643 -11.84 -9.51 -2.90
C GLY A 643 -13.02 -10.45 -2.76
N ALA A 644 -14.18 -10.12 -3.32
CA ALA A 644 -15.35 -10.99 -3.24
C ALA A 644 -15.15 -12.23 -4.13
N ARG A 645 -15.06 -13.41 -3.53
CA ARG A 645 -14.77 -14.68 -4.21
C ARG A 645 -15.82 -15.73 -3.89
N ALA A 646 -16.35 -16.39 -4.92
CA ALA A 646 -17.22 -17.56 -4.80
C ALA A 646 -16.55 -18.79 -5.43
N VAL A 647 -16.39 -19.85 -4.65
CA VAL A 647 -15.85 -21.16 -5.06
C VAL A 647 -16.96 -22.19 -4.92
N ILE A 648 -17.39 -22.81 -6.02
CA ILE A 648 -18.53 -23.75 -6.04
C ILE A 648 -18.10 -25.11 -6.58
N GLY A 649 -18.30 -26.16 -5.78
CA GLY A 649 -17.81 -27.51 -6.03
C GLY A 649 -16.73 -27.96 -5.05
N SER A 650 -16.23 -27.04 -4.21
CA SER A 650 -15.25 -27.30 -3.16
C SER A 650 -15.36 -26.25 -2.05
N SER A 651 -14.90 -26.60 -0.85
CA SER A 651 -14.73 -25.65 0.25
C SER A 651 -13.27 -25.24 0.37
N VAL A 652 -13.00 -23.93 0.42
CA VAL A 652 -11.65 -23.37 0.63
C VAL A 652 -11.20 -23.55 2.09
N TYR A 653 -12.15 -23.45 3.01
CA TYR A 653 -11.94 -23.58 4.44
C TYR A 653 -12.65 -24.82 4.99
N ASP A 654 -12.08 -25.43 6.03
CA ASP A 654 -12.73 -26.53 6.73
C ASP A 654 -13.73 -25.98 7.77
N PRO A 655 -15.06 -26.16 7.58
CA PRO A 655 -16.08 -25.63 8.48
C PRO A 655 -16.01 -26.21 9.91
N THR A 656 -15.30 -27.32 10.10
CA THR A 656 -15.15 -27.98 11.41
C THR A 656 -14.03 -27.37 12.27
N GLN A 657 -13.17 -26.53 11.70
CA GLN A 657 -12.12 -25.82 12.44
C GLN A 657 -12.69 -24.69 13.31
N SER A 658 -12.09 -24.44 14.47
CA SER A 658 -12.46 -23.31 15.34
C SER A 658 -12.04 -21.96 14.79
N SER A 659 -11.04 -21.93 13.90
CA SER A 659 -10.50 -20.72 13.31
C SER A 659 -9.80 -21.01 11.99
N ILE A 660 -9.70 -19.98 11.13
CA ILE A 660 -8.93 -19.97 9.89
C ILE A 660 -7.90 -18.85 9.91
N THR A 661 -6.88 -18.96 9.06
CA THR A 661 -5.97 -17.84 8.80
C THR A 661 -6.70 -16.81 7.94
N VAL A 662 -6.80 -15.58 8.45
CA VAL A 662 -7.36 -14.46 7.70
C VAL A 662 -6.42 -14.13 6.54
N PRO A 663 -6.92 -13.93 5.31
CA PRO A 663 -6.09 -13.61 4.15
C PRO A 663 -5.20 -12.38 4.39
N THR A 664 -3.95 -12.43 3.90
CA THR A 664 -3.00 -11.30 4.01
C THR A 664 -2.67 -10.69 2.64
N SER A 665 -3.31 -11.17 1.58
CA SER A 665 -3.20 -10.68 0.22
C SER A 665 -4.57 -10.76 -0.49
N PRO A 666 -4.77 -10.03 -1.60
CA PRO A 666 -5.95 -10.20 -2.44
C PRO A 666 -6.17 -11.67 -2.83
N PRO A 667 -7.41 -12.17 -2.81
CA PRO A 667 -7.68 -13.53 -3.23
C PRO A 667 -7.43 -13.70 -4.73
N THR A 668 -6.86 -14.84 -5.09
CA THR A 668 -6.66 -15.27 -6.48
C THR A 668 -7.71 -16.30 -6.89
N ALA A 669 -7.86 -16.53 -8.18
CA ALA A 669 -8.70 -17.62 -8.67
C ALA A 669 -8.04 -18.96 -8.31
N VAL A 670 -8.78 -19.79 -7.59
CA VAL A 670 -8.46 -21.20 -7.34
C VAL A 670 -9.37 -22.12 -8.17
N SER A 671 -9.09 -23.42 -8.19
CA SER A 671 -10.02 -24.41 -8.77
C SER A 671 -11.43 -24.16 -8.26
N ASN A 672 -12.43 -24.28 -9.15
CA ASN A 672 -13.84 -24.04 -8.86
C ASN A 672 -14.23 -22.58 -8.53
N THR A 673 -13.34 -21.60 -8.69
CA THR A 673 -13.72 -20.17 -8.59
C THR A 673 -14.72 -19.83 -9.70
N LYS A 674 -15.92 -19.42 -9.31
CA LYS A 674 -17.02 -19.04 -10.21
C LYS A 674 -17.24 -17.54 -10.29
N LEU A 675 -16.73 -16.78 -9.32
CA LEU A 675 -16.75 -15.33 -9.30
C LEU A 675 -15.53 -14.84 -8.52
N LEU A 676 -14.85 -13.81 -9.03
CA LEU A 676 -13.78 -13.11 -8.34
C LEU A 676 -13.80 -11.61 -8.69
N LEU A 677 -14.28 -10.79 -7.77
CA LEU A 677 -14.23 -9.33 -7.88
C LEU A 677 -13.13 -8.77 -6.98
N ASN A 678 -11.98 -8.45 -7.59
CA ASN A 678 -10.86 -7.81 -6.90
C ASN A 678 -10.87 -6.28 -6.98
N PHE A 679 -11.74 -5.69 -7.81
CA PHE A 679 -11.90 -4.23 -7.97
C PHE A 679 -10.60 -3.51 -8.37
N THR A 680 -9.85 -4.14 -9.27
CA THR A 680 -8.48 -3.75 -9.64
C THR A 680 -8.37 -2.99 -10.95
N ASN A 681 -9.48 -2.57 -11.55
CA ASN A 681 -9.52 -2.00 -12.90
C ASN A 681 -10.04 -0.56 -12.96
N ALA A 682 -9.95 0.17 -11.85
CA ALA A 682 -10.26 1.60 -11.80
C ALA A 682 -9.32 2.37 -12.75
N GLY A 683 -9.87 3.38 -13.46
CA GLY A 683 -9.11 4.22 -14.38
C GLY A 683 -8.35 5.36 -13.70
N ILE A 684 -9.03 6.09 -12.81
CA ILE A 684 -8.48 7.19 -12.01
C ILE A 684 -8.23 6.67 -10.60
N ILE A 685 -6.99 6.31 -10.30
CA ILE A 685 -6.61 5.68 -9.03
C ILE A 685 -5.88 6.65 -8.10
N ASP A 686 -6.05 6.45 -6.79
CA ASP A 686 -5.25 7.07 -5.74
C ASP A 686 -4.04 6.18 -5.42
N ASN A 687 -2.86 6.59 -5.85
CA ASN A 687 -1.64 5.80 -5.66
C ASN A 687 -1.18 5.75 -4.19
N THR A 688 -1.79 6.53 -3.29
CA THR A 688 -1.58 6.34 -1.84
C THR A 688 -2.40 5.19 -1.26
N ALA A 689 -3.36 4.66 -2.03
CA ALA A 689 -4.27 3.60 -1.65
C ALA A 689 -5.17 3.93 -0.44
N LYS A 690 -5.57 5.21 -0.32
CA LYS A 690 -6.36 5.73 0.82
C LYS A 690 -7.80 6.07 0.47
N ASN A 691 -8.10 6.24 -0.83
CA ASN A 691 -9.41 6.70 -1.29
C ASN A 691 -9.90 5.92 -2.50
N ASP A 692 -11.22 5.82 -2.61
CA ASP A 692 -11.93 5.43 -3.83
C ASP A 692 -12.65 6.66 -4.39
N LEU A 693 -12.53 6.86 -5.70
CA LEU A 693 -13.00 8.05 -6.39
C LEU A 693 -14.09 7.69 -7.38
N VAL A 694 -15.19 8.44 -7.38
CA VAL A 694 -16.25 8.31 -8.38
C VAL A 694 -15.94 9.20 -9.57
N THR A 695 -15.95 8.60 -10.77
CA THR A 695 -16.03 9.32 -12.05
C THR A 695 -17.49 9.58 -12.38
N VAL A 696 -17.90 10.85 -12.45
CA VAL A 696 -19.27 11.27 -12.76
C VAL A 696 -19.35 11.82 -14.19
N GLY A 697 -20.48 11.58 -14.86
CA GLY A 697 -20.64 11.90 -16.27
C GLY A 697 -19.68 11.09 -17.13
N ASN A 698 -19.00 11.77 -18.05
CA ASN A 698 -17.96 11.20 -18.93
C ASN A 698 -16.54 11.58 -18.49
N ALA A 699 -16.33 11.99 -17.24
CA ALA A 699 -14.98 12.20 -16.68
C ALA A 699 -14.18 10.90 -16.80
N GLN A 700 -13.00 10.97 -17.39
CA GLN A 700 -12.23 9.78 -17.81
C GLN A 700 -10.75 10.09 -17.94
N ILE A 701 -9.93 9.05 -18.08
CA ILE A 701 -8.55 9.19 -18.54
C ILE A 701 -8.52 9.50 -20.03
N SER A 702 -7.69 10.45 -20.46
CA SER A 702 -7.49 10.79 -21.86
C SER A 702 -6.01 10.83 -22.23
N THR A 703 -5.67 10.26 -23.38
CA THR A 703 -4.33 10.30 -23.99
C THR A 703 -4.15 11.50 -24.94
N ALA A 704 -5.19 12.31 -25.14
CA ALA A 704 -5.15 13.44 -26.07
C ALA A 704 -4.25 14.58 -25.58
N GLN A 705 -4.16 14.75 -24.25
CA GLN A 705 -3.33 15.74 -23.60
C GLN A 705 -2.81 15.16 -22.29
N SER A 706 -1.53 15.37 -22.00
CA SER A 706 -0.91 14.98 -20.74
C SER A 706 0.28 15.88 -20.45
N LYS A 707 0.56 16.09 -19.15
CA LYS A 707 1.80 16.72 -18.69
C LYS A 707 2.87 15.65 -18.51
N PHE A 708 2.50 14.52 -17.91
CA PHE A 708 3.36 13.37 -17.66
C PHE A 708 2.64 12.07 -18.00
N GLY A 709 3.38 10.95 -18.07
CA GLY A 709 2.77 9.62 -18.18
C GLY A 709 2.01 9.29 -19.47
N GLY A 710 1.82 10.23 -20.40
CA GLY A 710 1.16 10.01 -21.69
C GLY A 710 -0.38 10.06 -21.65
N ALA A 711 -0.98 10.25 -20.47
CA ALA A 711 -2.41 10.45 -20.29
C ALA A 711 -2.67 11.36 -19.07
N SER A 712 -3.86 11.97 -19.00
CA SER A 712 -4.30 12.76 -17.85
C SER A 712 -5.82 12.63 -17.63
N MET A 713 -6.33 13.15 -16.51
CA MET A 713 -7.78 13.20 -16.26
C MET A 713 -8.42 14.28 -17.12
N TYR A 714 -9.46 13.94 -17.87
CA TYR A 714 -10.15 14.85 -18.80
C TYR A 714 -11.55 15.22 -18.30
N PHE A 715 -11.89 16.50 -18.49
CA PHE A 715 -13.17 17.10 -18.20
C PHE A 715 -13.65 17.94 -19.40
N ASP A 716 -14.90 17.77 -19.83
CA ASP A 716 -15.47 18.34 -21.05
C ASP A 716 -16.18 19.69 -20.84
N GLY A 717 -16.33 20.12 -19.58
CA GLY A 717 -16.97 21.37 -19.21
C GLY A 717 -18.48 21.27 -19.01
N SER A 718 -19.05 20.07 -19.01
CA SER A 718 -20.49 19.85 -18.90
C SER A 718 -20.83 18.57 -18.13
N GLY A 719 -21.05 18.70 -16.82
CA GLY A 719 -21.65 17.65 -16.01
C GLY A 719 -20.70 16.50 -15.65
N ASP A 720 -19.39 16.70 -15.83
CA ASP A 720 -18.37 15.72 -15.54
C ASP A 720 -17.37 16.20 -14.47
N PHE A 721 -17.05 15.31 -13.55
CA PHE A 721 -16.19 15.59 -12.40
C PHE A 721 -15.76 14.29 -11.72
N VAL A 722 -14.78 14.40 -10.82
CA VAL A 722 -14.35 13.31 -9.94
C VAL A 722 -14.64 13.70 -8.50
N GLN A 723 -15.13 12.77 -7.67
CA GLN A 723 -15.47 13.07 -6.28
C GLN A 723 -15.25 11.89 -5.33
N THR A 724 -15.17 12.17 -4.03
CA THR A 724 -15.33 11.15 -2.98
C THR A 724 -16.73 11.18 -2.36
N PHE A 725 -17.33 10.00 -2.17
CA PHE A 725 -18.56 9.84 -1.38
C PHE A 725 -18.33 9.26 0.00
N ALA A 726 -17.22 8.55 0.20
CA ALA A 726 -16.81 8.11 1.51
C ALA A 726 -16.05 9.23 2.22
N SER A 727 -16.42 9.53 3.46
CA SER A 727 -15.65 10.45 4.29
C SER A 727 -14.28 9.87 4.59
N ASN A 728 -13.23 10.66 4.40
CA ASN A 728 -11.90 10.31 4.85
C ASN A 728 -11.32 11.41 5.77
N GLN A 729 -11.02 11.06 7.02
CA GLN A 729 -10.45 11.99 8.00
C GLN A 729 -9.05 12.49 7.61
N ASP A 730 -8.38 11.77 6.73
CA ASP A 730 -7.06 12.11 6.21
C ASP A 730 -7.10 13.32 5.25
N LEU A 731 -8.28 13.64 4.70
CA LEU A 731 -8.49 14.85 3.90
C LEU A 731 -8.74 16.11 4.76
N ALA A 732 -9.07 15.96 6.05
CA ALA A 732 -9.22 17.10 6.95
C ALA A 732 -7.85 17.66 7.35
N PHE A 733 -7.47 18.81 6.78
CA PHE A 733 -6.19 19.48 7.06
C PHE A 733 -6.10 20.10 8.46
N ARG A 734 -7.27 20.33 9.07
CA ARG A 734 -7.40 20.97 10.38
C ARG A 734 -6.74 22.35 10.41
N THR A 735 -6.13 22.71 11.53
CA THR A 735 -5.35 23.95 11.70
C THR A 735 -3.89 23.81 11.27
N GLY A 736 -3.47 22.60 10.85
CA GLY A 736 -2.09 22.30 10.51
C GLY A 736 -1.66 22.81 9.14
N ASN A 737 -0.36 22.68 8.86
CA ASN A 737 0.20 22.89 7.54
C ASN A 737 -0.38 21.89 6.53
N PHE A 738 -0.43 22.27 5.25
CA PHE A 738 -0.78 21.35 4.17
C PHE A 738 -0.24 21.87 2.84
N THR A 739 -0.21 20.99 1.85
CA THR A 739 0.05 21.32 0.44
C THR A 739 -0.95 20.59 -0.44
N VAL A 740 -1.68 21.32 -1.29
CA VAL A 740 -2.51 20.78 -2.37
C VAL A 740 -1.94 21.30 -3.68
N GLU A 741 -1.60 20.41 -4.60
CA GLU A 741 -0.96 20.79 -5.85
C GLU A 741 -1.35 19.90 -7.02
N CYS A 742 -1.35 20.44 -8.24
CA CYS A 742 -1.64 19.72 -9.46
C CYS A 742 -1.08 20.44 -10.71
N TRP A 743 -1.09 19.75 -11.85
CA TRP A 743 -1.01 20.39 -13.16
C TRP A 743 -2.40 20.52 -13.76
N VAL A 744 -2.71 21.68 -14.36
CA VAL A 744 -3.97 21.94 -15.04
C VAL A 744 -3.75 22.48 -16.45
N TYR A 745 -4.62 22.07 -17.38
CA TYR A 745 -4.67 22.55 -18.76
C TYR A 745 -6.09 22.99 -19.09
N PHE A 746 -6.28 24.19 -19.62
CA PHE A 746 -7.60 24.70 -20.02
C PHE A 746 -7.78 24.65 -21.54
N ASN A 747 -8.90 24.10 -22.00
CA ASN A 747 -9.27 24.14 -23.42
C ASN A 747 -9.93 25.46 -23.81
N THR A 748 -10.67 26.09 -22.89
CA THR A 748 -11.50 27.26 -23.17
C THR A 748 -11.21 28.46 -22.28
N SER A 749 -11.55 29.66 -22.77
CA SER A 749 -11.69 30.84 -21.92
C SER A 749 -12.98 30.75 -21.09
N GLY A 750 -13.02 31.33 -19.90
CA GLY A 750 -14.18 31.28 -19.00
C GLY A 750 -13.82 30.86 -17.57
N GLN A 751 -14.85 30.76 -16.74
CA GLN A 751 -14.72 30.32 -15.36
C GLN A 751 -14.61 28.80 -15.29
N HIS A 752 -13.63 28.28 -14.54
CA HIS A 752 -13.39 26.85 -14.41
C HIS A 752 -12.96 26.49 -12.99
N GLY A 753 -13.73 25.62 -12.33
CA GLY A 753 -13.40 25.06 -11.02
C GLY A 753 -12.45 23.88 -11.17
N ILE A 754 -11.39 23.83 -10.37
CA ILE A 754 -10.35 22.78 -10.50
C ILE A 754 -10.50 21.75 -9.38
N LEU A 755 -10.60 22.21 -8.14
CA LEU A 755 -10.71 21.36 -6.95
C LEU A 755 -11.45 22.09 -5.84
N GLN A 756 -12.18 21.33 -5.02
CA GLN A 756 -12.80 21.79 -3.78
C GLN A 756 -12.67 20.74 -2.67
N LEU A 757 -12.30 21.18 -1.47
CA LEU A 757 -12.44 20.43 -0.21
C LEU A 757 -13.82 20.67 0.38
N SER A 758 -14.50 19.62 0.83
CA SER A 758 -15.90 19.67 1.23
C SER A 758 -16.16 18.95 2.54
N THR A 759 -17.17 19.43 3.27
CA THR A 759 -17.76 18.73 4.43
C THR A 759 -18.99 17.91 4.04
N ASN A 760 -19.48 18.08 2.81
CA ASN A 760 -20.61 17.35 2.26
C ASN A 760 -20.14 16.16 1.41
N PRO A 761 -20.82 14.99 1.49
CA PRO A 761 -20.63 13.89 0.55
C PRO A 761 -20.70 14.35 -0.90
N GLY A 762 -19.84 13.80 -1.76
CA GLY A 762 -19.71 14.22 -3.16
C GLY A 762 -18.71 15.35 -3.38
N GLY A 763 -17.98 15.79 -2.35
CA GLY A 763 -16.78 16.62 -2.57
C GLY A 763 -17.01 18.09 -2.91
N PHE A 764 -18.26 18.55 -3.06
CA PHE A 764 -18.58 19.95 -3.40
C PHE A 764 -19.57 20.58 -2.41
N ASN A 765 -19.21 21.73 -1.84
CA ASN A 765 -20.12 22.53 -1.02
C ASN A 765 -20.89 23.53 -1.89
N THR A 766 -22.07 23.95 -1.43
CA THR A 766 -22.85 25.07 -1.98
C THR A 766 -22.19 26.44 -1.73
N SER A 767 -21.21 26.48 -0.81
CA SER A 767 -20.41 27.65 -0.45
C SER A 767 -18.96 27.24 -0.22
N ASN A 768 -18.02 28.14 -0.46
CA ASN A 768 -16.60 27.91 -0.20
C ASN A 768 -16.14 28.43 1.17
N THR A 769 -17.07 28.76 2.07
CA THR A 769 -16.77 29.09 3.47
C THR A 769 -16.03 27.92 4.16
N ASN A 770 -14.93 28.21 4.85
CA ASN A 770 -14.07 27.22 5.52
C ASN A 770 -13.64 26.03 4.63
N SER A 771 -13.51 26.26 3.32
CA SER A 771 -13.08 25.27 2.32
C SER A 771 -11.77 25.71 1.67
N ILE A 772 -11.01 24.74 1.17
CA ILE A 772 -9.91 24.98 0.21
C ILE A 772 -10.44 24.68 -1.18
N ALA A 773 -10.38 25.68 -2.06
CA ALA A 773 -10.72 25.50 -3.46
C ALA A 773 -9.83 26.36 -4.36
N MET A 774 -9.72 25.97 -5.63
CA MET A 774 -8.97 26.69 -6.65
C MET A 774 -9.76 26.75 -7.94
N GLN A 775 -9.72 27.92 -8.59
CA GLN A 775 -10.38 28.13 -9.86
C GLN A 775 -9.67 29.16 -10.73
N ARG A 776 -10.06 29.16 -11.99
CA ARG A 776 -9.96 30.34 -12.85
C ARG A 776 -11.28 31.09 -12.80
N SER A 777 -11.24 32.38 -12.46
CA SER A 777 -12.45 33.21 -12.37
C SER A 777 -13.04 33.52 -13.75
N GLY A 778 -14.30 33.98 -13.80
CA GLY A 778 -14.95 34.42 -15.04
C GLY A 778 -14.28 35.64 -15.70
N THR A 779 -13.49 36.41 -14.94
CA THR A 779 -12.67 37.52 -15.44
C THR A 779 -11.25 37.09 -15.85
N GLY A 780 -10.95 35.77 -15.80
CA GLY A 780 -9.66 35.22 -16.20
C GLY A 780 -8.55 35.40 -15.16
N GLN A 781 -8.89 35.60 -13.88
CA GLN A 781 -7.94 35.70 -12.78
C GLN A 781 -7.69 34.33 -12.13
N TRP A 782 -6.54 34.19 -11.50
CA TRP A 782 -6.34 33.10 -10.55
C TRP A 782 -7.09 33.42 -9.27
N GLU A 783 -7.78 32.42 -8.72
CA GLU A 783 -8.60 32.61 -7.54
C GLU A 783 -8.57 31.35 -6.67
N ILE A 784 -8.42 31.56 -5.35
CA ILE A 784 -8.46 30.48 -4.37
C ILE A 784 -9.45 30.82 -3.27
N TYR A 785 -9.94 29.79 -2.58
CA TYR A 785 -10.66 29.94 -1.33
C TYR A 785 -9.79 29.49 -0.18
N ALA A 786 -9.59 30.40 0.76
CA ALA A 786 -8.88 30.17 2.02
C ALA A 786 -9.35 31.20 3.04
N LYS A 787 -9.34 30.85 4.33
CA LYS A 787 -9.73 31.71 5.45
C LYS A 787 -11.17 32.25 5.35
N SER A 788 -12.07 31.50 4.71
CA SER A 788 -13.42 32.01 4.37
C SER A 788 -13.40 33.31 3.56
N THR A 789 -12.34 33.50 2.77
CA THR A 789 -12.17 34.59 1.81
C THR A 789 -11.91 34.02 0.42
N ASN A 790 -12.01 34.89 -0.59
CA ASN A 790 -11.85 34.55 -1.99
C ASN A 790 -10.85 35.50 -2.68
N PRO A 791 -9.56 35.47 -2.30
CA PRO A 791 -8.56 36.33 -2.91
C PRO A 791 -8.30 35.94 -4.37
N SER A 792 -8.09 36.95 -5.21
CA SER A 792 -7.75 36.78 -6.62
C SER A 792 -6.48 37.55 -6.99
N ALA A 793 -5.83 37.10 -8.06
CA ALA A 793 -4.69 37.77 -8.67
C ALA A 793 -4.87 37.87 -10.19
N SER A 794 -4.68 39.07 -10.72
CA SER A 794 -4.69 39.31 -12.16
C SER A 794 -3.49 38.63 -12.82
N ALA A 795 -3.77 37.81 -13.83
CA ALA A 795 -2.77 37.18 -14.67
C ALA A 795 -3.35 36.99 -16.08
N THR A 796 -2.48 36.94 -17.09
CA THR A 796 -2.87 36.45 -18.42
C THR A 796 -2.89 34.92 -18.38
N ILE A 797 -4.08 34.32 -18.24
CA ILE A 797 -4.26 32.88 -18.27
C ILE A 797 -4.66 32.45 -19.70
N ASN A 798 -3.66 32.00 -20.46
CA ASN A 798 -3.87 31.48 -21.81
C ASN A 798 -4.42 30.06 -21.77
N GLN A 799 -5.20 29.71 -22.79
CA GLN A 799 -5.64 28.34 -23.02
C GLN A 799 -4.50 27.55 -23.67
N SER A 800 -4.72 26.24 -23.77
CA SER A 800 -3.83 25.34 -24.49
C SER A 800 -2.40 25.23 -23.95
N GLN A 801 -2.21 25.45 -22.65
CA GLN A 801 -0.94 25.22 -21.96
C GLN A 801 -1.14 24.72 -20.54
N TRP A 802 -0.11 24.05 -20.03
CA TRP A 802 -0.06 23.49 -18.69
C TRP A 802 0.43 24.51 -17.66
N TYR A 803 -0.27 24.60 -16.53
CA TYR A 803 0.11 25.37 -15.35
C TYR A 803 0.30 24.44 -14.16
N HIS A 804 1.35 24.65 -13.37
CA HIS A 804 1.47 24.03 -12.05
C HIS A 804 0.85 24.92 -10.99
N LEU A 805 -0.08 24.38 -10.21
CA LEU A 805 -0.78 25.11 -9.16
C LEU A 805 -0.46 24.47 -7.81
N ALA A 806 -0.20 25.27 -6.79
CA ALA A 806 -0.04 24.77 -5.43
C ALA A 806 -0.63 25.74 -4.39
N ILE A 807 -1.55 25.26 -3.54
CA ILE A 807 -1.97 25.94 -2.31
C ILE A 807 -1.17 25.34 -1.15
N VAL A 808 -0.40 26.17 -0.45
CA VAL A 808 0.45 25.75 0.67
C VAL A 808 0.12 26.56 1.91
N ARG A 809 -0.21 25.90 3.01
CA ARG A 809 -0.23 26.54 4.32
C ARG A 809 1.05 26.26 5.09
N ASN A 810 1.72 27.32 5.52
CA ASN A 810 2.81 27.29 6.49
C ASN A 810 2.49 28.17 7.71
N GLY A 811 2.29 27.54 8.87
CA GLY A 811 1.76 28.18 10.07
C GLY A 811 0.37 28.76 9.78
N THR A 812 0.24 30.08 9.92
CA THR A 812 -1.00 30.82 9.64
C THR A 812 -0.96 31.55 8.29
N THR A 813 -0.01 31.23 7.41
CA THR A 813 0.09 31.82 6.07
C THR A 813 -0.26 30.80 5.01
N THR A 814 -1.30 31.07 4.22
CA THR A 814 -1.70 30.25 3.07
C THR A 814 -1.27 30.97 1.79
N THR A 815 -0.42 30.33 0.99
CA THR A 815 0.15 30.89 -0.24
C THR A 815 -0.26 30.03 -1.43
N PHE A 816 -0.71 30.67 -2.52
CA PHE A 816 -0.96 30.03 -3.80
C PHE A 816 0.16 30.37 -4.76
N TYR A 817 0.76 29.32 -5.32
CA TYR A 817 1.83 29.38 -6.30
C TYR A 817 1.30 28.98 -7.67
N VAL A 818 1.73 29.72 -8.69
CA VAL A 818 1.51 29.40 -10.10
C VAL A 818 2.88 29.25 -10.76
N ASP A 819 3.12 28.10 -11.38
CA ASP A 819 4.41 27.72 -11.96
C ASP A 819 5.58 27.93 -11.00
N GLY A 820 5.32 27.68 -9.71
CA GLY A 820 6.30 27.80 -8.63
C GLY A 820 6.53 29.23 -8.11
N VAL A 821 5.80 30.23 -8.62
CA VAL A 821 5.89 31.62 -8.17
C VAL A 821 4.70 31.99 -7.28
N SER A 822 4.97 32.52 -6.09
CA SER A 822 3.95 33.01 -5.16
C SER A 822 3.10 34.10 -5.82
N THR A 823 1.80 33.85 -5.95
CA THR A 823 0.85 34.69 -6.70
C THR A 823 -0.22 35.29 -5.79
N ILE A 824 -0.70 34.54 -4.79
CA ILE A 824 -1.64 35.03 -3.77
C ILE A 824 -1.13 34.61 -2.39
N THR A 825 -1.18 35.52 -1.42
CA THR A 825 -0.82 35.21 -0.02
C THR A 825 -1.92 35.70 0.91
N VAL A 826 -2.44 34.79 1.74
CA VAL A 826 -3.40 35.05 2.81
C VAL A 826 -2.69 34.86 4.14
N THR A 827 -2.69 35.88 4.99
CA THR A 827 -2.08 35.84 6.32
C THR A 827 -3.12 35.69 7.43
N SER A 828 -2.66 35.30 8.61
CA SER A 828 -3.50 35.08 9.81
C SER A 828 -4.65 34.12 9.55
N ASP A 829 -4.39 33.09 8.75
CA ASP A 829 -5.31 32.02 8.45
C ASP A 829 -5.28 30.99 9.58
N SER A 830 -6.24 31.11 10.50
CA SER A 830 -6.43 30.21 11.64
C SER A 830 -7.58 29.24 11.43
N THR A 831 -8.10 29.11 10.20
CA THR A 831 -9.26 28.28 9.91
C THR A 831 -8.93 26.79 10.12
N ASP A 832 -9.84 26.10 10.81
CA ASP A 832 -9.85 24.64 10.95
C ASP A 832 -10.57 24.03 9.73
N TYR A 833 -9.83 23.47 8.78
CA TYR A 833 -10.41 22.86 7.58
C TYR A 833 -10.84 21.44 7.90
N THR A 834 -12.13 21.30 8.19
CA THR A 834 -12.75 20.06 8.65
C THR A 834 -13.27 19.17 7.52
N GLY A 835 -13.14 19.60 6.26
CA GLY A 835 -13.61 18.85 5.10
C GLY A 835 -12.97 17.46 5.01
N THR A 836 -13.80 16.44 4.80
CA THR A 836 -13.40 15.03 4.68
C THR A 836 -13.73 14.44 3.31
N TYR A 837 -14.17 15.30 2.39
CA TYR A 837 -14.48 14.96 1.01
C TYR A 837 -13.73 15.90 0.07
N ILE A 838 -13.49 15.44 -1.15
CA ILE A 838 -12.80 16.22 -2.18
C ILE A 838 -13.52 16.02 -3.52
N GLY A 839 -13.65 17.11 -4.27
CA GLY A 839 -14.17 17.12 -5.62
C GLY A 839 -13.18 17.77 -6.58
N LEU A 840 -13.07 17.27 -7.81
CA LEU A 840 -12.16 17.68 -8.87
C LEU A 840 -12.93 17.93 -10.16
N GLY A 841 -12.47 18.88 -10.97
CA GLY A 841 -13.09 19.23 -12.25
C GLY A 841 -14.35 20.09 -12.14
N ALA A 842 -14.71 20.55 -10.94
CA ALA A 842 -15.73 21.56 -10.72
C ALA A 842 -15.55 22.26 -9.35
N ILE A 843 -16.38 23.25 -9.06
CA ILE A 843 -16.63 23.79 -7.70
C ILE A 843 -18.11 24.21 -7.56
N TYR A 844 -18.54 24.60 -6.35
CA TYR A 844 -19.86 25.21 -6.07
C TYR A 844 -21.04 24.33 -6.47
N SER A 845 -21.19 23.17 -5.83
CA SER A 845 -22.22 22.19 -6.19
C SER A 845 -22.24 21.89 -7.69
N THR A 846 -21.06 21.77 -8.29
CA THR A 846 -20.82 21.52 -9.73
C THR A 846 -21.18 22.67 -10.69
N GLY A 847 -21.58 23.84 -10.17
CA GLY A 847 -22.02 24.98 -10.98
C GLY A 847 -20.91 25.66 -11.80
N VAL A 848 -19.64 25.32 -11.57
CA VAL A 848 -18.48 25.84 -12.31
C VAL A 848 -17.61 24.69 -12.80
N PRO A 849 -17.94 24.07 -13.95
CA PRO A 849 -17.22 22.91 -14.47
C PRO A 849 -15.89 23.27 -15.15
N LEU A 850 -14.95 22.34 -15.13
CA LEU A 850 -13.69 22.42 -15.87
C LEU A 850 -13.87 21.92 -17.30
N ASN A 851 -13.47 22.72 -18.29
CA ASN A 851 -13.21 22.21 -19.64
C ASN A 851 -11.68 22.15 -19.84
N GLY A 852 -11.11 20.97 -19.68
CA GLY A 852 -9.67 20.83 -19.60
C GLY A 852 -9.18 19.50 -19.05
N TYR A 853 -7.94 19.52 -18.56
CA TYR A 853 -7.26 18.35 -18.03
C TYR A 853 -6.63 18.65 -16.67
N ILE A 854 -6.62 17.65 -15.79
CA ILE A 854 -5.83 17.66 -14.56
C ILE A 854 -4.87 16.48 -14.63
N ASP A 855 -3.59 16.73 -14.39
CA ASP A 855 -2.54 15.73 -14.36
C ASP A 855 -1.78 15.86 -13.05
N ASP A 856 -1.33 14.74 -12.52
CA ASP A 856 -0.51 14.62 -11.32
C ASP A 856 -1.01 15.55 -10.22
N LEU A 857 -2.05 15.13 -9.49
CA LEU A 857 -2.63 15.84 -8.33
C LEU A 857 -2.18 15.20 -7.02
N ARG A 858 -1.69 16.01 -6.07
CA ARG A 858 -1.18 15.56 -4.78
C ARG A 858 -1.72 16.40 -3.64
N ILE A 859 -2.18 15.72 -2.59
CA ILE A 859 -2.57 16.33 -1.32
C ILE A 859 -1.64 15.81 -0.22
N THR A 860 -0.97 16.71 0.50
CA THR A 860 -0.08 16.37 1.62
C THR A 860 -0.53 17.07 2.90
N LYS A 861 -0.87 16.26 3.92
CA LYS A 861 -1.34 16.71 5.23
C LYS A 861 -0.19 16.92 6.21
N GLY A 862 -0.22 18.03 6.94
CA GLY A 862 0.78 18.37 7.96
C GLY A 862 2.07 18.99 7.42
N ILE A 863 2.23 19.11 6.09
CA ILE A 863 3.50 19.55 5.47
C ILE A 863 3.27 20.75 4.56
N ALA A 864 4.02 21.82 4.82
CA ALA A 864 4.22 22.93 3.90
C ALA A 864 5.42 22.59 3.01
N ARG A 865 5.19 22.03 1.82
CA ARG A 865 6.28 21.59 0.94
C ARG A 865 7.10 22.75 0.38
N TYR A 866 6.47 23.92 0.24
CA TYR A 866 7.09 25.11 -0.33
C TYR A 866 6.85 26.31 0.58
N THR A 867 7.94 26.96 0.99
CA THR A 867 7.91 28.17 1.84
C THR A 867 8.39 29.42 1.11
N THR A 868 8.89 29.26 -0.11
CA THR A 868 9.35 30.30 -1.04
C THR A 868 9.07 29.84 -2.48
N ASN A 869 9.36 30.69 -3.46
CA ASN A 869 9.28 30.31 -4.86
C ASN A 869 10.14 29.07 -5.15
N PHE A 870 9.65 28.19 -6.02
CA PHE A 870 10.31 26.94 -6.37
C PHE A 870 10.23 26.69 -7.87
N THR A 871 10.98 25.71 -8.35
CA THR A 871 10.81 25.22 -9.73
C THR A 871 9.82 24.05 -9.68
N PRO A 872 8.69 24.11 -10.40
CA PRO A 872 7.78 22.98 -10.50
C PRO A 872 8.49 21.73 -10.99
N GLN A 873 7.97 20.59 -10.57
CA GLN A 873 8.49 19.29 -10.99
C GLN A 873 8.49 19.14 -12.51
N ARG A 874 9.49 18.42 -13.03
CA ARG A 874 9.64 18.15 -14.48
C ARG A 874 9.33 16.71 -14.86
N SER A 875 8.93 15.91 -13.89
CA SER A 875 8.47 14.54 -14.03
C SER A 875 7.27 14.35 -13.13
N GLN A 876 6.53 13.27 -13.36
CA GLN A 876 5.48 12.78 -12.46
C GLN A 876 6.04 12.57 -11.04
N TRP A 877 5.24 12.86 -10.01
CA TRP A 877 5.59 12.51 -8.64
C TRP A 877 5.83 11.02 -8.53
N GLN A 878 6.77 10.63 -7.69
CA GLN A 878 6.99 9.22 -7.39
C GLN A 878 6.01 8.77 -6.30
N ASP A 879 5.51 7.55 -6.45
CA ASP A 879 4.76 6.82 -5.42
C ASP A 879 5.64 6.41 -4.24
N GLN A 880 6.97 6.51 -4.42
CA GLN A 880 7.98 6.55 -3.38
C GLN A 880 9.24 7.23 -3.86
#